data_AF-A0A8I1PNS9-F1
#
_entry.id   AF-A0A8I1PNS9-F1
#
_cell.length_a   1.000
_cell.length_b   1.000
_cell.length_c   1.000
_cell.angle_alpha   90.00
_cell.angle_beta   90.00
_cell.angle_gamma   90.00
#
_symmetry.space_group_name_H-M   'P 1'
#
loop_
_entity.id
_entity.type
_entity.pdbx_description
1 polymer ?
#
loop_
_entity_poly.entity_id
_entity_poly.type
_entity_poly.pdbx_seq_one_letter_code
_entity_poly.pdbx_strand_id
1 'polypeptide(L)'
;MKKLSRNDPCPCNSGRKYKHCCQRQDEARQQALSSLRSSRHTGADLAAFSASALSQALDMAVEYHRAGNLHQAETIYRQILRMAPSHPGALHFLGLIAKQSGQLEVALELIGKSIASEPAYAEAHANLGNALCLVGRVESAIASYRTALSLKPDLAEVHANLGNALIQQRRFDEAAASYGRALALKPDLAELHNNLGNVLYQQGKRHEAAASYRSALRYKPDFAEAHNNLGNVLNELGNREDAVVHYRKALASQPAFPEACNNLGNALNGLGKTDEAIASYRAAITHRPRYAGAHKNLGNLLRKLGDLEGAVASYQRALRLTDDPETTEGFVQCIKNVYFTREIDGLRPLLARALSTPWGRPAELTNPAVSLLKLDPGIGRLIQRANCAWPGRLSRHELFEDAEFSSVASSPHPGDPGDPGNAAGVTPPLGMQSSLPPGLALACNDILLRCLLENTPVCDIALERFLTMARHILLDMAISICPEQPNAAFNERALVFHCALARQCFINEYIFECTSEECDKAELLRERIGAALDTESPVPAPWLIAFAAYRPLTDLPPAQTLLDLFPDISAPSVSSSASDTPGSSAAHAMAALLAQQVREPLEDQKNRSLVPHLTSIADSSRLVQQQYEQNPYPRWVKLPAAAQRVFLDEDLRQRFPFARFQPMEPKGPASPRDPGGEKANEGIDILVAGCGTGQHSIATGQRYRDARVLAIDLSLASLCYAKRKTDELSLENIAYAQADIMALDPAALGGRTFDLIESIGVLHHLADPLAGWRKLLSLLRPGGFMRLGFYSALARKNEIAAQDFVRNLLASFGRKAKDATPEDIRRCRQEMMTAGNAGAFRQVLSARDFYTASECRDLLFHVQENCYTLPQLKEYLAQLGVSLIGFSLDPDIMARYAQQFPDDSAQTDLDNWHLFETGNPDTFAGMYQFWVQKA
;
A
#
# COMPACT_ATOMS: atom_id res chain seq x y z
N MET A 1 -19.96 -63.70 -19.35
CA MET A 1 -20.73 -63.72 -18.10
C MET A 1 -21.20 -65.13 -17.80
N LYS A 2 -20.95 -65.67 -16.59
CA LYS A 2 -21.52 -66.96 -16.16
C LYS A 2 -23.05 -66.84 -16.15
N LYS A 3 -23.78 -67.82 -16.72
CA LYS A 3 -25.25 -67.85 -16.67
C LYS A 3 -25.69 -68.03 -15.21
N LEU A 4 -26.48 -67.07 -14.68
CA LEU A 4 -27.11 -67.19 -13.37
C LEU A 4 -28.03 -68.42 -13.35
N SER A 5 -27.83 -69.31 -12.38
CA SER A 5 -28.66 -70.48 -12.16
C SER A 5 -29.95 -70.07 -11.45
N ARG A 6 -31.04 -70.82 -11.70
CA ARG A 6 -32.37 -70.58 -11.11
C ARG A 6 -32.36 -70.55 -9.57
N ASN A 7 -31.37 -71.19 -8.95
CA ASN A 7 -31.25 -71.27 -7.50
C ASN A 7 -30.26 -70.26 -6.90
N ASP A 8 -29.61 -69.42 -7.72
CA ASP A 8 -28.66 -68.41 -7.24
C ASP A 8 -29.39 -67.25 -6.54
N PRO A 9 -28.72 -66.51 -5.62
CA PRO A 9 -29.26 -65.30 -5.01
C PRO A 9 -29.60 -64.25 -6.07
N CYS A 10 -30.74 -63.58 -5.92
CA CYS A 10 -31.18 -62.59 -6.90
C CYS A 10 -30.28 -61.32 -6.86
N PRO A 11 -29.77 -60.83 -8.01
CA PRO A 11 -28.84 -59.69 -8.07
C PRO A 11 -29.42 -58.37 -7.53
N CYS A 12 -30.74 -58.26 -7.40
CA CYS A 12 -31.42 -57.11 -6.79
C CYS A 12 -31.35 -57.10 -5.25
N ASN A 13 -30.62 -58.05 -4.65
CA ASN A 13 -30.37 -58.15 -3.21
C ASN A 13 -31.62 -58.31 -2.33
N SER A 14 -32.71 -58.85 -2.89
CA SER A 14 -34.00 -59.06 -2.19
C SER A 14 -34.01 -60.23 -1.19
N GLY A 15 -32.89 -60.93 -1.01
CA GLY A 15 -32.79 -62.12 -0.15
C GLY A 15 -33.48 -63.38 -0.70
N ARG A 16 -34.09 -63.34 -1.89
CA ARG A 16 -34.77 -64.49 -2.53
C ARG A 16 -33.95 -65.08 -3.67
N LYS A 17 -34.21 -66.35 -4.02
CA LYS A 17 -33.60 -67.02 -5.19
C LYS A 17 -34.10 -66.38 -6.49
N TYR A 18 -33.23 -66.29 -7.50
CA TYR A 18 -33.49 -65.64 -8.79
C TYR A 18 -34.81 -66.10 -9.45
N LYS A 19 -35.12 -67.41 -9.38
CA LYS A 19 -36.38 -67.98 -9.91
C LYS A 19 -37.68 -67.48 -9.27
N HIS A 20 -37.60 -66.92 -8.07
CA HIS A 20 -38.74 -66.45 -7.30
C HIS A 20 -38.81 -64.93 -7.18
N CYS A 21 -37.91 -64.20 -7.86
CA CYS A 21 -37.86 -62.74 -7.81
C CYS A 21 -37.82 -62.14 -9.23
N CYS A 22 -36.68 -62.14 -9.90
CA CYS A 22 -36.52 -61.43 -11.18
C CYS A 22 -36.66 -62.33 -12.43
N GLN A 23 -36.65 -63.67 -12.31
CA GLN A 23 -36.68 -64.57 -13.48
C GLN A 23 -37.91 -64.34 -14.38
N ARG A 24 -39.12 -64.17 -13.81
CA ARG A 24 -40.33 -63.93 -14.62
C ARG A 24 -40.34 -62.57 -15.33
N GLN A 25 -39.71 -61.56 -14.72
CA GLN A 25 -39.57 -60.22 -15.33
C GLN A 25 -38.50 -60.22 -16.42
N ASP A 26 -37.40 -60.96 -16.24
CA ASP A 26 -36.36 -61.12 -17.26
C ASP A 26 -36.83 -62.00 -18.43
N GLU A 27 -37.63 -63.04 -18.17
CA GLU A 27 -38.26 -63.85 -19.22
C GLU A 27 -39.27 -63.03 -20.03
N ALA A 28 -40.10 -62.20 -19.38
CA ALA A 28 -41.01 -61.27 -20.07
C ALA A 28 -40.25 -60.17 -20.85
N ARG A 29 -39.14 -59.65 -20.30
CA ARG A 29 -38.26 -58.66 -20.96
C ARG A 29 -37.51 -59.26 -22.15
N GLN A 30 -37.06 -60.52 -22.07
CA GLN A 30 -36.44 -61.23 -23.20
C GLN A 30 -37.48 -61.63 -24.26
N GLN A 31 -38.71 -61.96 -23.86
CA GLN A 31 -39.81 -62.21 -24.80
C GLN A 31 -40.13 -60.96 -25.62
N ALA A 32 -40.21 -59.78 -24.98
CA ALA A 32 -40.40 -58.49 -25.67
C ALA A 32 -39.25 -58.13 -26.63
N LEU A 33 -38.00 -58.46 -26.27
CA LEU A 33 -36.83 -58.30 -27.16
C LEU A 33 -36.77 -59.33 -28.30
N SER A 34 -37.36 -60.51 -28.11
CA SER A 34 -37.44 -61.56 -29.13
C SER A 34 -38.54 -61.31 -30.17
N SER A 35 -39.67 -60.73 -29.75
CA SER A 35 -40.77 -60.33 -30.65
C SER A 35 -40.38 -59.17 -31.58
N LEU A 36 -39.37 -58.36 -31.20
CA LEU A 36 -38.70 -57.40 -32.08
C LEU A 36 -37.90 -58.04 -33.24
N ARG A 37 -37.57 -59.33 -33.17
CA ARG A 37 -36.77 -60.04 -34.20
C ARG A 37 -37.61 -60.87 -35.17
N SER A 38 -38.88 -61.13 -34.89
CA SER A 38 -39.71 -61.99 -35.75
C SER A 38 -41.14 -61.48 -35.89
N SER A 39 -41.40 -60.60 -36.86
CA SER A 39 -42.77 -60.41 -37.35
C SER A 39 -42.79 -59.99 -38.82
N ARG A 40 -43.44 -60.81 -39.66
CA ARG A 40 -43.84 -60.49 -41.03
C ARG A 40 -45.16 -59.70 -40.96
N HIS A 41 -45.09 -58.37 -40.95
CA HIS A 41 -46.26 -57.49 -41.08
C HIS A 41 -45.98 -56.39 -42.11
N THR A 42 -47.03 -55.76 -42.64
CA THR A 42 -46.98 -54.74 -43.70
C THR A 42 -46.43 -53.40 -43.18
N GLY A 43 -45.94 -52.54 -44.09
CA GLY A 43 -45.04 -51.42 -43.77
C GLY A 43 -45.55 -50.32 -42.81
N ALA A 44 -46.85 -50.21 -42.56
CA ALA A 44 -47.41 -49.26 -41.58
C ALA A 44 -47.43 -49.83 -40.14
N ASP A 45 -47.70 -51.13 -39.98
CA ASP A 45 -47.73 -51.81 -38.68
C ASP A 45 -46.31 -52.04 -38.12
N LEU A 46 -45.31 -52.25 -39.00
CA LEU A 46 -43.90 -52.34 -38.61
C LEU A 46 -43.36 -51.03 -38.03
N ALA A 47 -43.75 -49.88 -38.59
CA ALA A 47 -43.31 -48.57 -38.10
C ALA A 47 -43.88 -48.27 -36.71
N ALA A 48 -45.19 -48.50 -36.50
CA ALA A 48 -45.86 -48.30 -35.21
C ALA A 48 -45.34 -49.28 -34.12
N PHE A 49 -45.11 -50.54 -34.47
CA PHE A 49 -44.51 -51.54 -33.57
C PHE A 49 -43.07 -51.18 -33.20
N SER A 50 -42.27 -50.69 -34.17
CA SER A 50 -40.89 -50.26 -33.93
C SER A 50 -40.80 -49.02 -33.04
N ALA A 51 -41.73 -48.06 -33.19
CA ALA A 51 -41.78 -46.86 -32.34
C ALA A 51 -42.16 -47.20 -30.89
N SER A 52 -43.13 -48.09 -30.68
CA SER A 52 -43.52 -48.56 -29.34
C SER A 52 -42.38 -49.30 -28.64
N ALA A 53 -41.64 -50.13 -29.37
CA ALA A 53 -40.48 -50.83 -28.86
C ALA A 53 -39.31 -49.90 -28.50
N LEU A 54 -39.03 -48.88 -29.32
CA LEU A 54 -38.01 -47.87 -29.01
C LEU A 54 -38.38 -47.05 -27.77
N SER A 55 -39.66 -46.69 -27.61
CA SER A 55 -40.15 -46.02 -26.41
C SER A 55 -39.92 -46.86 -25.15
N GLN A 56 -40.30 -48.15 -25.17
CA GLN A 56 -40.09 -49.05 -24.03
C GLN A 56 -38.60 -49.25 -23.70
N ALA A 57 -37.74 -49.34 -24.73
CA ALA A 57 -36.31 -49.43 -24.54
C ALA A 57 -35.73 -48.14 -23.92
N LEU A 58 -36.23 -46.98 -24.34
CA LEU A 58 -35.84 -45.68 -23.79
C LEU A 58 -36.25 -45.56 -22.32
N ASP A 59 -37.50 -45.90 -21.99
CA ASP A 59 -38.01 -45.86 -20.62
C ASP A 59 -37.16 -46.73 -19.68
N MET A 60 -36.85 -47.96 -20.13
CA MET A 60 -35.96 -48.86 -19.40
C MET A 60 -34.54 -48.30 -19.23
N ALA A 61 -33.98 -47.66 -20.27
CA ALA A 61 -32.66 -47.03 -20.18
C ALA A 61 -32.65 -45.86 -19.19
N VAL A 62 -33.72 -45.05 -19.18
CA VAL A 62 -33.90 -43.94 -18.23
C VAL A 62 -34.04 -44.46 -16.80
N GLU A 63 -34.73 -45.57 -16.57
CA GLU A 63 -34.77 -46.22 -15.25
C GLU A 63 -33.39 -46.65 -14.79
N TYR A 64 -32.60 -47.31 -15.65
CA TYR A 64 -31.21 -47.67 -15.32
C TYR A 64 -30.35 -46.44 -15.02
N HIS A 65 -30.52 -45.36 -15.78
CA HIS A 65 -29.81 -44.10 -15.55
C HIS A 65 -30.18 -43.52 -14.18
N ARG A 66 -31.48 -43.41 -13.87
CA ARG A 66 -31.97 -42.91 -12.57
C ARG A 66 -31.49 -43.76 -11.39
N ALA A 67 -31.33 -45.07 -11.60
CA ALA A 67 -30.79 -45.99 -10.60
C ALA A 67 -29.25 -45.95 -10.48
N GLY A 68 -28.55 -45.10 -11.23
CA GLY A 68 -27.09 -44.98 -11.22
C GLY A 68 -26.36 -46.09 -12.00
N ASN A 69 -27.08 -46.99 -12.67
CA ASN A 69 -26.52 -48.06 -13.49
C ASN A 69 -26.16 -47.53 -14.90
N LEU A 70 -25.21 -46.60 -14.95
CA LEU A 70 -24.89 -45.83 -16.15
C LEU A 70 -24.42 -46.72 -17.31
N HIS A 71 -23.70 -47.81 -17.03
CA HIS A 71 -23.20 -48.72 -18.08
C HIS A 71 -24.33 -49.48 -18.79
N GLN A 72 -25.32 -49.96 -18.04
CA GLN A 72 -26.51 -50.61 -18.59
C GLN A 72 -27.37 -49.61 -19.37
N ALA A 73 -27.55 -48.40 -18.84
CA ALA A 73 -28.27 -47.32 -19.53
C ALA A 73 -27.59 -46.96 -20.86
N GLU A 74 -26.27 -46.71 -20.85
CA GLU A 74 -25.46 -46.41 -22.03
C GLU A 74 -25.58 -47.50 -23.10
N THR A 75 -25.52 -48.76 -22.69
CA THR A 75 -25.65 -49.91 -23.60
C THR A 75 -26.99 -49.88 -24.33
N ILE A 76 -28.08 -49.60 -23.61
CA ILE A 76 -29.43 -49.56 -24.20
C ILE A 76 -29.59 -48.31 -25.07
N TYR A 77 -29.11 -47.13 -24.65
CA TYR A 77 -29.14 -45.93 -25.49
C TYR A 77 -28.38 -46.14 -26.81
N ARG A 78 -27.20 -46.80 -26.80
CA ARG A 78 -26.47 -47.15 -28.02
C ARG A 78 -27.22 -48.16 -28.89
N GLN A 79 -27.96 -49.09 -28.30
CA GLN A 79 -28.82 -50.01 -29.06
C GLN A 79 -29.96 -49.26 -29.75
N ILE A 80 -30.59 -48.30 -29.06
CA ILE A 80 -31.60 -47.40 -29.64
C ILE A 80 -30.99 -46.64 -30.82
N LEU A 81 -29.79 -46.08 -30.69
CA LEU A 81 -29.12 -45.35 -31.78
C LEU A 81 -28.70 -46.22 -32.96
N ARG A 82 -28.51 -47.53 -32.79
CA ARG A 82 -28.28 -48.44 -33.94
C ARG A 82 -29.55 -48.62 -34.78
N MET A 83 -30.72 -48.54 -34.16
CA MET A 83 -32.03 -48.70 -34.82
C MET A 83 -32.57 -47.36 -35.32
N ALA A 84 -32.29 -46.26 -34.60
CA ALA A 84 -32.68 -44.90 -34.92
C ALA A 84 -31.51 -43.93 -34.62
N PRO A 85 -30.60 -43.70 -35.57
CA PRO A 85 -29.36 -42.93 -35.34
C PRO A 85 -29.54 -41.49 -34.85
N SER A 86 -30.68 -40.87 -35.15
CA SER A 86 -31.03 -39.51 -34.73
C SER A 86 -32.00 -39.48 -33.54
N HIS A 87 -32.21 -40.58 -32.81
CA HIS A 87 -33.21 -40.60 -31.74
C HIS A 87 -32.87 -39.55 -30.65
N PRO A 88 -33.71 -38.52 -30.45
CA PRO A 88 -33.37 -37.35 -29.62
C PRO A 88 -33.14 -37.75 -28.15
N GLY A 89 -34.06 -38.50 -27.54
CA GLY A 89 -33.89 -38.98 -26.16
C GLY A 89 -32.59 -39.75 -25.90
N ALA A 90 -32.24 -40.73 -26.74
CA ALA A 90 -31.02 -41.51 -26.58
C ALA A 90 -29.73 -40.67 -26.77
N LEU A 91 -29.72 -39.72 -27.72
CA LEU A 91 -28.61 -38.78 -27.90
C LEU A 91 -28.44 -37.86 -26.68
N HIS A 92 -29.54 -37.28 -26.18
CA HIS A 92 -29.54 -36.41 -24.99
C HIS A 92 -29.02 -37.14 -23.75
N PHE A 93 -29.55 -38.33 -23.44
CA PHE A 93 -29.14 -39.07 -22.24
C PHE A 93 -27.71 -39.63 -22.34
N LEU A 94 -27.22 -40.00 -23.52
CA LEU A 94 -25.81 -40.33 -23.71
C LEU A 94 -24.90 -39.11 -23.50
N GLY A 95 -25.34 -37.93 -23.96
CA GLY A 95 -24.65 -36.68 -23.67
C GLY A 95 -24.59 -36.36 -22.17
N LEU A 96 -25.66 -36.66 -21.42
CA LEU A 96 -25.65 -36.54 -19.95
C LEU A 96 -24.66 -37.49 -19.27
N ILE A 97 -24.57 -38.74 -19.72
CA ILE A 97 -23.58 -39.71 -19.23
C ILE A 97 -22.15 -39.22 -19.54
N ALA A 98 -21.92 -38.69 -20.75
CA ALA A 98 -20.63 -38.12 -21.13
C ALA A 98 -20.26 -36.92 -20.22
N LYS A 99 -21.21 -36.03 -19.93
CA LYS A 99 -21.03 -34.90 -19.00
C LYS A 99 -20.66 -35.36 -17.60
N GLN A 100 -21.40 -36.34 -17.05
CA GLN A 100 -21.13 -36.92 -15.74
C GLN A 100 -19.75 -37.59 -15.66
N SER A 101 -19.25 -38.11 -16.79
CA SER A 101 -17.94 -38.75 -16.90
C SER A 101 -16.80 -37.76 -17.23
N GLY A 102 -17.06 -36.46 -17.24
CA GLY A 102 -16.07 -35.41 -17.54
C GLY A 102 -15.74 -35.22 -19.02
N GLN A 103 -16.41 -35.94 -19.94
CA GLN A 103 -16.21 -35.84 -21.38
C GLN A 103 -17.07 -34.71 -21.96
N LEU A 104 -16.75 -33.47 -21.60
CA LEU A 104 -17.59 -32.29 -21.87
C LEU A 104 -17.83 -32.05 -23.36
N GLU A 105 -16.82 -32.24 -24.22
CA GLU A 105 -16.97 -31.96 -25.66
C GLU A 105 -17.82 -33.02 -26.38
N VAL A 106 -17.71 -34.28 -25.94
CA VAL A 106 -18.58 -35.36 -26.38
C VAL A 106 -20.03 -35.11 -25.92
N ALA A 107 -20.20 -34.58 -24.71
CA ALA A 107 -21.52 -34.19 -24.21
C ALA A 107 -22.15 -33.08 -25.05
N LEU A 108 -21.39 -32.03 -25.39
CA LEU A 108 -21.87 -30.94 -26.26
C LEU A 108 -22.26 -31.46 -27.65
N GLU A 109 -21.45 -32.34 -28.24
CA GLU A 109 -21.74 -32.93 -29.56
C GLU A 109 -23.03 -33.76 -29.54
N LEU A 110 -23.16 -34.67 -28.57
CA LEU A 110 -24.32 -35.56 -28.47
C LEU A 110 -25.61 -34.80 -28.15
N ILE A 111 -25.57 -33.84 -27.23
CA ILE A 111 -26.73 -32.98 -26.91
C ILE A 111 -27.06 -32.08 -28.11
N GLY A 112 -26.06 -31.54 -28.80
CA GLY A 112 -26.25 -30.78 -30.04
C GLY A 112 -26.94 -31.60 -31.14
N LYS A 113 -26.54 -32.86 -31.35
CA LYS A 113 -27.22 -33.78 -32.27
C LYS A 113 -28.65 -34.08 -31.85
N SER A 114 -28.91 -34.23 -30.55
CA SER A 114 -30.28 -34.38 -30.03
C SER A 114 -31.16 -33.18 -30.40
N ILE A 115 -30.65 -31.96 -30.19
CA ILE A 115 -31.38 -30.72 -30.49
C ILE A 115 -31.56 -30.54 -32.00
N ALA A 116 -30.56 -30.92 -32.82
CA ALA A 116 -30.69 -30.87 -34.27
C ALA A 116 -31.79 -31.82 -34.78
N SER A 117 -31.99 -32.97 -34.13
CA SER A 117 -33.08 -33.89 -34.47
C SER A 117 -34.44 -33.45 -33.94
N GLU A 118 -34.49 -32.81 -32.76
CA GLU A 118 -35.73 -32.30 -32.16
C GLU A 118 -35.48 -30.91 -31.54
N PRO A 119 -35.66 -29.83 -32.33
CA PRO A 119 -35.36 -28.48 -31.87
C PRO A 119 -36.20 -27.99 -30.68
N ALA A 120 -37.40 -28.57 -30.48
CA ALA A 120 -38.32 -28.25 -29.40
C ALA A 120 -38.04 -29.00 -28.08
N TYR A 121 -36.91 -29.72 -27.97
CA TYR A 121 -36.58 -30.51 -26.79
C TYR A 121 -35.98 -29.65 -25.65
N ALA A 122 -36.85 -29.09 -24.81
CA ALA A 122 -36.49 -28.14 -23.76
C ALA A 122 -35.41 -28.67 -22.79
N GLU A 123 -35.53 -29.92 -22.32
CA GLU A 123 -34.58 -30.53 -21.40
C GLU A 123 -33.19 -30.73 -22.03
N ALA A 124 -33.10 -30.94 -23.34
CA ALA A 124 -31.82 -31.02 -24.04
C ALA A 124 -31.16 -29.64 -24.13
N HIS A 125 -31.90 -28.57 -24.44
CA HIS A 125 -31.39 -27.19 -24.40
C HIS A 125 -30.91 -26.78 -23.01
N ALA A 126 -31.67 -27.11 -21.95
CA ALA A 126 -31.26 -26.84 -20.58
C ALA A 126 -29.94 -27.55 -20.22
N ASN A 127 -29.79 -28.81 -20.63
CA ASN A 127 -28.58 -29.58 -20.38
C ASN A 127 -27.40 -29.18 -21.26
N LEU A 128 -27.65 -28.66 -22.46
CA LEU A 128 -26.64 -27.99 -23.28
C LEU A 128 -26.10 -26.76 -22.56
N GLY A 129 -26.98 -25.92 -22.01
CA GLY A 129 -26.58 -24.76 -21.20
C GLY A 129 -25.70 -25.15 -20.02
N ASN A 130 -26.08 -26.20 -19.29
CA ASN A 130 -25.27 -26.72 -18.17
C ASN A 130 -23.87 -27.14 -18.62
N ALA A 131 -23.76 -27.85 -19.75
CA ALA A 131 -22.46 -28.28 -20.30
C ALA A 131 -21.63 -27.07 -20.80
N LEU A 132 -22.27 -26.09 -21.43
CA LEU A 132 -21.63 -24.85 -21.91
C LEU A 132 -21.05 -24.02 -20.76
N CYS A 133 -21.74 -23.94 -19.62
CA CYS A 133 -21.20 -23.30 -18.41
C CYS A 133 -19.92 -24.00 -17.91
N LEU A 134 -19.87 -25.33 -17.92
CA LEU A 134 -18.69 -26.09 -17.46
C LEU A 134 -17.45 -25.88 -18.33
N VAL A 135 -17.64 -25.59 -19.63
CA VAL A 135 -16.53 -25.27 -20.56
C VAL A 135 -16.25 -23.76 -20.68
N GLY A 136 -16.89 -22.93 -19.84
CA GLY A 136 -16.69 -21.47 -19.82
C GLY A 136 -17.40 -20.69 -20.94
N ARG A 137 -18.25 -21.32 -21.75
CA ARG A 137 -19.03 -20.67 -22.82
C ARG A 137 -20.35 -20.09 -22.30
N VAL A 138 -20.24 -19.13 -21.37
CA VAL A 138 -21.36 -18.64 -20.55
C VAL A 138 -22.47 -17.96 -21.36
N GLU A 139 -22.15 -17.13 -22.36
CA GLU A 139 -23.19 -16.44 -23.15
C GLU A 139 -24.00 -17.43 -24.02
N SER A 140 -23.32 -18.44 -24.56
CA SER A 140 -24.01 -19.54 -25.25
C SER A 140 -24.90 -20.34 -24.30
N ALA A 141 -24.47 -20.54 -23.05
CA ALA A 141 -25.29 -21.20 -22.03
C ALA A 141 -26.56 -20.39 -21.73
N ILE A 142 -26.44 -19.08 -21.57
CA ILE A 142 -27.58 -18.16 -21.37
C ILE A 142 -28.58 -18.28 -22.52
N ALA A 143 -28.10 -18.29 -23.78
CA ALA A 143 -28.94 -18.50 -24.95
C ALA A 143 -29.68 -19.85 -24.88
N SER A 144 -28.97 -20.94 -24.60
CA SER A 144 -29.58 -22.27 -24.47
C SER A 144 -30.63 -22.35 -23.35
N TYR A 145 -30.38 -21.74 -22.19
CA TYR A 145 -31.37 -21.67 -21.11
C TYR A 145 -32.60 -20.86 -21.50
N ARG A 146 -32.44 -19.71 -22.18
CA ARG A 146 -33.58 -18.92 -22.67
C ARG A 146 -34.41 -19.69 -23.69
N THR A 147 -33.77 -20.45 -24.60
CA THR A 147 -34.49 -21.33 -25.52
C THR A 147 -35.26 -22.40 -24.75
N ALA A 148 -34.63 -23.09 -23.79
CA ALA A 148 -35.33 -24.06 -22.94
C ALA A 148 -36.55 -23.46 -22.22
N LEU A 149 -36.42 -22.24 -21.69
CA LEU A 149 -37.50 -21.54 -20.99
C LEU A 149 -38.59 -20.99 -21.92
N SER A 150 -38.26 -20.66 -23.18
CA SER A 150 -39.27 -20.32 -24.19
C SER A 150 -40.12 -21.53 -24.61
N LEU A 151 -39.53 -22.72 -24.58
CA LEU A 151 -40.22 -23.99 -24.87
C LEU A 151 -41.04 -24.46 -23.66
N LYS A 152 -40.47 -24.32 -22.46
CA LYS A 152 -41.07 -24.76 -21.20
C LYS A 152 -40.79 -23.77 -20.06
N PRO A 153 -41.70 -22.80 -19.81
CA PRO A 153 -41.46 -21.69 -18.89
C PRO A 153 -41.40 -22.06 -17.40
N ASP A 154 -41.92 -23.22 -17.02
CA ASP A 154 -42.12 -23.69 -15.63
C ASP A 154 -40.94 -24.52 -15.09
N LEU A 155 -39.77 -24.45 -15.73
CA LEU A 155 -38.55 -25.12 -15.30
C LEU A 155 -37.77 -24.30 -14.25
N ALA A 156 -38.14 -24.44 -12.98
CA ALA A 156 -37.49 -23.72 -11.86
C ALA A 156 -35.95 -23.87 -11.82
N GLU A 157 -35.44 -25.08 -12.07
CA GLU A 157 -34.00 -25.37 -12.10
C GLU A 157 -33.28 -24.65 -13.24
N VAL A 158 -33.95 -24.44 -14.38
CA VAL A 158 -33.37 -23.72 -15.52
C VAL A 158 -33.33 -22.22 -15.25
N HIS A 159 -34.37 -21.66 -14.63
CA HIS A 159 -34.34 -20.27 -14.14
C HIS A 159 -33.20 -20.05 -13.13
N ALA A 160 -32.97 -21.00 -12.22
CA ALA A 160 -31.85 -20.94 -11.28
C ALA A 160 -30.48 -20.99 -11.98
N ASN A 161 -30.30 -21.91 -12.93
CA ASN A 161 -29.05 -22.03 -13.70
C ASN A 161 -28.80 -20.82 -14.60
N LEU A 162 -29.85 -20.25 -15.18
CA LEU A 162 -29.79 -18.98 -15.90
C LEU A 162 -29.34 -17.84 -14.97
N GLY A 163 -29.90 -17.76 -13.76
CA GLY A 163 -29.47 -16.80 -12.74
C GLY A 163 -27.98 -16.91 -12.42
N ASN A 164 -27.47 -18.13 -12.19
CA ASN A 164 -26.05 -18.39 -11.95
C ASN A 164 -25.16 -17.93 -13.12
N ALA A 165 -25.55 -18.23 -14.36
CA ALA A 165 -24.81 -17.82 -15.54
C ALA A 165 -24.80 -16.29 -15.73
N LEU A 166 -25.91 -15.62 -15.43
CA LEU A 166 -26.03 -14.16 -15.49
C LEU A 166 -25.14 -13.45 -14.45
N ILE A 167 -24.97 -14.04 -13.24
CA ILE A 167 -24.00 -13.52 -12.24
C ILE A 167 -22.58 -13.53 -12.79
N GLN A 168 -22.16 -14.60 -13.47
CA GLN A 168 -20.80 -14.70 -14.04
C GLN A 168 -20.54 -13.59 -15.06
N GLN A 169 -21.58 -13.10 -15.74
CA GLN A 169 -21.53 -11.96 -16.66
C GLN A 169 -21.83 -10.61 -16.00
N ARG A 170 -21.93 -10.55 -14.67
CA ARG A 170 -22.30 -9.34 -13.88
C ARG A 170 -23.66 -8.72 -14.25
N ARG A 171 -24.59 -9.52 -14.79
CA ARG A 171 -25.95 -9.09 -15.18
C ARG A 171 -26.93 -9.28 -14.02
N PHE A 172 -26.73 -8.51 -12.96
CA PHE A 172 -27.39 -8.72 -11.67
C PHE A 172 -28.91 -8.57 -11.69
N ASP A 173 -29.46 -7.60 -12.45
CA ASP A 173 -30.92 -7.39 -12.54
C ASP A 173 -31.63 -8.59 -13.16
N GLU A 174 -31.08 -9.12 -14.25
CA GLU A 174 -31.62 -10.30 -14.92
C GLU A 174 -31.45 -11.56 -14.05
N ALA A 175 -30.34 -11.67 -13.31
CA ALA A 175 -30.12 -12.77 -12.38
C ALA A 175 -31.17 -12.77 -11.26
N ALA A 176 -31.43 -11.62 -10.64
CA ALA A 176 -32.45 -11.47 -9.61
C ALA A 176 -33.85 -11.83 -10.14
N ALA A 177 -34.20 -11.36 -11.34
CA ALA A 177 -35.46 -11.72 -11.98
C ALA A 177 -35.57 -13.24 -12.22
N SER A 178 -34.50 -13.87 -12.70
CA SER A 178 -34.46 -15.32 -12.94
C SER A 178 -34.65 -16.12 -11.64
N TYR A 179 -33.96 -15.76 -10.56
CA TYR A 179 -34.20 -16.40 -9.26
C TYR A 179 -35.60 -16.14 -8.70
N GLY A 180 -36.14 -14.93 -8.88
CA GLY A 180 -37.52 -14.63 -8.51
C GLY A 180 -38.53 -15.54 -9.21
N ARG A 181 -38.32 -15.85 -10.50
CA ARG A 181 -39.15 -16.81 -11.25
C ARG A 181 -38.95 -18.24 -10.74
N ALA A 182 -37.73 -18.65 -10.46
CA ALA A 182 -37.46 -19.97 -9.86
C ALA A 182 -38.15 -20.15 -8.51
N LEU A 183 -38.11 -19.13 -7.64
CA LEU A 183 -38.74 -19.12 -6.32
C LEU A 183 -40.27 -19.02 -6.39
N ALA A 184 -40.84 -18.37 -7.41
CA ALA A 184 -42.27 -18.38 -7.64
C ALA A 184 -42.79 -19.78 -8.00
N LEU A 185 -41.95 -20.62 -8.64
CA LEU A 185 -42.28 -22.00 -8.99
C LEU A 185 -41.98 -22.98 -7.83
N LYS A 186 -40.87 -22.78 -7.11
CA LYS A 186 -40.44 -23.59 -5.97
C LYS A 186 -39.99 -22.70 -4.80
N PRO A 187 -40.89 -22.31 -3.89
CA PRO A 187 -40.62 -21.28 -2.87
C PRO A 187 -39.76 -21.76 -1.69
N ASP A 188 -39.58 -23.07 -1.53
CA ASP A 188 -38.92 -23.73 -0.40
C ASP A 188 -37.42 -24.00 -0.60
N LEU A 189 -36.85 -23.56 -1.73
CA LEU A 189 -35.44 -23.75 -2.05
C LEU A 189 -34.54 -22.72 -1.33
N ALA A 190 -34.03 -23.10 -0.15
CA ALA A 190 -33.15 -22.25 0.67
C ALA A 190 -31.92 -21.71 -0.09
N GLU A 191 -31.30 -22.53 -0.95
CA GLU A 191 -30.15 -22.14 -1.77
C GLU A 191 -30.47 -21.00 -2.73
N LEU A 192 -31.68 -20.99 -3.32
CA LEU A 192 -32.10 -19.92 -4.22
C LEU A 192 -32.39 -18.62 -3.47
N HIS A 193 -32.96 -18.70 -2.27
CA HIS A 193 -33.10 -17.53 -1.41
C HIS A 193 -31.73 -16.94 -1.02
N ASN A 194 -30.74 -17.79 -0.71
CA ASN A 194 -29.37 -17.33 -0.45
C ASN A 194 -28.72 -16.69 -1.70
N ASN A 195 -28.85 -17.31 -2.87
CA ASN A 195 -28.29 -16.77 -4.11
C ASN A 195 -28.96 -15.46 -4.53
N LEU A 196 -30.29 -15.34 -4.36
CA LEU A 196 -31.00 -14.08 -4.56
C LEU A 196 -30.49 -13.01 -3.59
N GLY A 197 -30.29 -13.36 -2.32
CA GLY A 197 -29.70 -12.47 -1.32
C GLY A 197 -28.30 -11.98 -1.73
N ASN A 198 -27.45 -12.87 -2.26
CA ASN A 198 -26.12 -12.50 -2.75
C ASN A 198 -26.20 -11.49 -3.91
N VAL A 199 -27.12 -11.68 -4.85
CA VAL A 199 -27.32 -10.74 -5.98
C VAL A 199 -27.82 -9.38 -5.48
N LEU A 200 -28.81 -9.36 -4.59
CA LEU A 200 -29.35 -8.13 -4.00
C LEU A 200 -28.27 -7.38 -3.20
N TYR A 201 -27.40 -8.11 -2.51
CA TYR A 201 -26.26 -7.53 -1.81
C TYR A 201 -25.28 -6.85 -2.78
N GLN A 202 -24.94 -7.50 -3.91
CA GLN A 202 -24.10 -6.90 -4.96
C GLN A 202 -24.73 -5.67 -5.62
N GLN A 203 -26.06 -5.57 -5.63
CA GLN A 203 -26.80 -4.39 -6.09
C GLN A 203 -26.88 -3.27 -5.03
N GLY A 204 -26.30 -3.45 -3.84
CA GLY A 204 -26.39 -2.50 -2.73
C GLY A 204 -27.74 -2.51 -1.98
N LYS A 205 -28.66 -3.41 -2.33
CA LYS A 205 -29.99 -3.53 -1.73
C LYS A 205 -29.94 -4.33 -0.42
N ARG A 206 -29.27 -3.76 0.59
CA ARG A 206 -28.97 -4.42 1.88
C ARG A 206 -30.20 -4.99 2.60
N HIS A 207 -31.28 -4.22 2.70
CA HIS A 207 -32.49 -4.68 3.40
C HIS A 207 -33.18 -5.85 2.68
N GLU A 208 -33.25 -5.82 1.35
CA GLU A 208 -33.82 -6.89 0.55
C GLU A 208 -32.96 -8.16 0.65
N ALA A 209 -31.63 -8.01 0.59
CA ALA A 209 -30.69 -9.12 0.79
C ALA A 209 -30.90 -9.81 2.15
N ALA A 210 -31.01 -9.02 3.24
CA ALA A 210 -31.30 -9.56 4.57
C ALA A 210 -32.63 -10.33 4.62
N ALA A 211 -33.67 -9.85 3.94
CA ALA A 211 -34.96 -10.54 3.87
C ALA A 211 -34.86 -11.88 3.11
N SER A 212 -34.09 -11.92 2.02
CA SER A 212 -33.81 -13.15 1.28
C SER A 212 -33.03 -14.17 2.12
N TYR A 213 -31.97 -13.75 2.82
CA TYR A 213 -31.23 -14.67 3.70
C TYR A 213 -32.09 -15.19 4.86
N ARG A 214 -32.96 -14.36 5.46
CA ARG A 214 -33.91 -14.83 6.49
C ARG A 214 -34.89 -15.86 5.92
N SER A 215 -35.32 -15.69 4.66
CA SER A 215 -36.15 -16.68 3.97
C SER A 215 -35.39 -17.99 3.76
N ALA A 216 -34.11 -17.94 3.36
CA ALA A 216 -33.26 -19.13 3.27
C ALA A 216 -33.19 -19.88 4.61
N LEU A 217 -32.97 -19.16 5.71
CA LEU A 217 -32.89 -19.70 7.07
C LEU A 217 -34.22 -20.22 7.62
N ARG A 218 -35.36 -19.75 7.10
CA ARG A 218 -36.68 -20.31 7.43
C ARG A 218 -36.83 -21.74 6.89
N TYR A 219 -36.29 -22.01 5.70
CA TYR A 219 -36.38 -23.33 5.06
C TYR A 219 -35.22 -24.25 5.46
N LYS A 220 -34.04 -23.69 5.74
CA LYS A 220 -32.85 -24.42 6.21
C LYS A 220 -32.19 -23.69 7.38
N PRO A 221 -32.62 -23.95 8.63
CA PRO A 221 -32.14 -23.23 9.81
C PRO A 221 -30.64 -23.38 10.14
N ASP A 222 -29.99 -24.44 9.66
CA ASP A 222 -28.57 -24.74 9.86
C ASP A 222 -27.69 -24.32 8.66
N PHE A 223 -28.21 -23.46 7.77
CA PHE A 223 -27.49 -23.04 6.58
C PHE A 223 -26.38 -22.03 6.91
N ALA A 224 -25.17 -22.55 7.13
CA ALA A 224 -24.00 -21.78 7.57
C ALA A 224 -23.69 -20.56 6.68
N GLU A 225 -23.71 -20.71 5.35
CA GLU A 225 -23.48 -19.60 4.42
C GLU A 225 -24.53 -18.49 4.55
N ALA A 226 -25.83 -18.84 4.61
CA ALA A 226 -26.89 -17.85 4.79
C ALA A 226 -26.80 -17.14 6.15
N HIS A 227 -26.37 -17.85 7.20
CA HIS A 227 -26.07 -17.25 8.49
C HIS A 227 -24.90 -16.25 8.40
N ASN A 228 -23.78 -16.62 7.78
CA ASN A 228 -22.64 -15.73 7.57
C ASN A 228 -23.02 -14.50 6.73
N ASN A 229 -23.74 -14.70 5.62
CA ASN A 229 -24.14 -13.63 4.71
C ASN A 229 -25.14 -12.65 5.37
N LEU A 230 -26.09 -13.15 6.15
CA LEU A 230 -26.98 -12.30 6.95
C LEU A 230 -26.19 -11.54 8.02
N GLY A 231 -25.20 -12.17 8.66
CA GLY A 231 -24.30 -11.51 9.59
C GLY A 231 -23.54 -10.33 8.95
N ASN A 232 -23.00 -10.52 7.74
CA ASN A 232 -22.30 -9.47 6.99
C ASN A 232 -23.19 -8.26 6.75
N VAL A 233 -24.42 -8.49 6.26
CA VAL A 233 -25.39 -7.41 5.99
C VAL A 233 -25.79 -6.69 7.27
N LEU A 234 -26.03 -7.41 8.36
CA LEU A 234 -26.37 -6.80 9.66
C LEU A 234 -25.23 -5.94 10.20
N ASN A 235 -23.98 -6.40 10.06
CA ASN A 235 -22.80 -5.64 10.47
C ASN A 235 -22.65 -4.34 9.67
N GLU A 236 -22.90 -4.36 8.36
CA GLU A 236 -22.90 -3.16 7.51
C GLU A 236 -24.04 -2.18 7.84
N LEU A 237 -25.20 -2.71 8.25
CA LEU A 237 -26.33 -1.90 8.72
C LEU A 237 -26.14 -1.37 10.15
N GLY A 238 -25.00 -1.66 10.80
CA GLY A 238 -24.69 -1.21 12.16
C GLY A 238 -25.21 -2.12 13.28
N ASN A 239 -25.97 -3.17 12.96
CA ASN A 239 -26.53 -4.12 13.94
C ASN A 239 -25.50 -5.22 14.29
N ARG A 240 -24.40 -4.82 14.93
CA ARG A 240 -23.23 -5.69 15.16
C ARG A 240 -23.52 -6.84 16.13
N GLU A 241 -24.37 -6.63 17.13
CA GLU A 241 -24.77 -7.66 18.10
C GLU A 241 -25.50 -8.82 17.42
N ASP A 242 -26.46 -8.50 16.55
CA ASP A 242 -27.19 -9.51 15.78
C ASP A 242 -26.26 -10.22 14.79
N ALA A 243 -25.33 -9.49 14.17
CA ALA A 243 -24.32 -10.08 13.29
C ALA A 243 -23.51 -11.16 14.02
N VAL A 244 -23.03 -10.88 15.24
CA VAL A 244 -22.31 -11.84 16.10
C VAL A 244 -23.14 -13.11 16.35
N VAL A 245 -24.44 -12.97 16.63
CA VAL A 245 -25.34 -14.12 16.81
C VAL A 245 -25.38 -14.99 15.55
N HIS A 246 -25.51 -14.37 14.37
CA HIS A 246 -25.58 -15.10 13.11
C HIS A 246 -24.24 -15.75 12.73
N TYR A 247 -23.10 -15.11 12.95
CA TYR A 247 -21.79 -15.75 12.73
C TYR A 247 -21.57 -16.95 13.66
N ARG A 248 -21.95 -16.86 14.94
CA ARG A 248 -21.85 -17.99 15.87
C ARG A 248 -22.74 -19.16 15.44
N LYS A 249 -23.94 -18.90 14.88
CA LYS A 249 -24.79 -19.95 14.30
C LYS A 249 -24.18 -20.57 13.05
N ALA A 250 -23.52 -19.78 12.20
CA ALA A 250 -22.76 -20.31 11.07
C ALA A 250 -21.66 -21.27 11.54
N LEU A 251 -20.90 -20.87 12.56
CA LEU A 251 -19.80 -21.67 13.13
C LEU A 251 -20.28 -22.90 13.93
N ALA A 252 -21.45 -22.83 14.55
CA ALA A 252 -22.07 -24.00 15.18
C ALA A 252 -22.47 -25.07 14.15
N SER A 253 -22.90 -24.64 12.96
CA SER A 253 -23.30 -25.54 11.87
C SER A 253 -22.08 -26.02 11.07
N GLN A 254 -21.09 -25.15 10.86
CA GLN A 254 -19.85 -25.44 10.15
C GLN A 254 -18.65 -24.82 10.90
N PRO A 255 -17.99 -25.58 11.79
CA PRO A 255 -16.87 -25.05 12.57
C PRO A 255 -15.66 -24.62 11.74
N ALA A 256 -15.37 -25.33 10.64
CA ALA A 256 -14.28 -25.01 9.72
C ALA A 256 -14.70 -23.98 8.67
N PHE A 257 -15.09 -22.78 9.11
CA PHE A 257 -15.52 -21.69 8.24
C PHE A 257 -14.71 -20.40 8.51
N PRO A 258 -13.53 -20.26 7.89
CA PRO A 258 -12.59 -19.18 8.22
C PRO A 258 -13.13 -17.78 7.92
N GLU A 259 -13.96 -17.61 6.88
CA GLU A 259 -14.64 -16.34 6.59
C GLU A 259 -15.55 -15.92 7.76
N ALA A 260 -16.37 -16.83 8.27
CA ALA A 260 -17.24 -16.56 9.42
C ALA A 260 -16.45 -16.26 10.70
N CYS A 261 -15.32 -16.96 10.94
CA CYS A 261 -14.42 -16.65 12.06
C CYS A 261 -13.82 -15.23 11.92
N ASN A 262 -13.35 -14.85 10.73
CA ASN A 262 -12.81 -13.52 10.48
C ASN A 262 -13.89 -12.43 10.63
N ASN A 263 -15.08 -12.65 10.09
CA ASN A 263 -16.20 -11.70 10.16
C ASN A 263 -16.73 -11.55 11.59
N LEU A 264 -16.76 -12.64 12.36
CA LEU A 264 -17.03 -12.62 13.79
C LEU A 264 -15.99 -11.76 14.53
N GLY A 265 -14.70 -11.96 14.23
CA GLY A 265 -13.62 -11.15 14.80
C GLY A 265 -13.79 -9.66 14.52
N ASN A 266 -14.13 -9.30 13.27
CA ASN A 266 -14.39 -7.91 12.87
C ASN A 266 -15.56 -7.28 13.65
N ALA A 267 -16.67 -8.00 13.77
CA ALA A 267 -17.86 -7.52 14.49
C ALA A 267 -17.58 -7.37 16.00
N LEU A 268 -16.89 -8.35 16.62
CA LEU A 268 -16.51 -8.30 18.02
C LEU A 268 -15.54 -7.15 18.32
N ASN A 269 -14.57 -6.90 17.44
CA ASN A 269 -13.67 -5.76 17.52
C ASN A 269 -14.44 -4.43 17.49
N GLY A 270 -15.41 -4.31 16.57
CA GLY A 270 -16.30 -3.13 16.50
C GLY A 270 -17.18 -2.93 17.74
N LEU A 271 -17.39 -3.98 18.54
CA LEU A 271 -18.11 -3.95 19.83
C LEU A 271 -17.16 -3.77 21.03
N GLY A 272 -15.86 -3.63 20.82
CA GLY A 272 -14.87 -3.55 21.91
C GLY A 272 -14.61 -4.87 22.64
N LYS A 273 -15.09 -6.01 22.11
CA LYS A 273 -14.87 -7.36 22.68
C LYS A 273 -13.54 -7.94 22.20
N THR A 274 -12.46 -7.31 22.66
CA THR A 274 -11.10 -7.52 22.17
C THR A 274 -10.63 -8.97 22.22
N ASP A 275 -10.74 -9.65 23.37
CA ASP A 275 -10.21 -11.01 23.53
C ASP A 275 -10.92 -12.02 22.64
N GLU A 276 -12.25 -11.89 22.54
CA GLU A 276 -13.06 -12.74 21.66
C GLU A 276 -12.73 -12.49 20.18
N ALA A 277 -12.43 -11.23 19.81
CA ALA A 277 -12.01 -10.88 18.45
C ALA A 277 -10.67 -11.53 18.08
N ILE A 278 -9.67 -11.45 18.96
CA ILE A 278 -8.36 -12.11 18.78
C ILE A 278 -8.54 -13.62 18.63
N ALA A 279 -9.33 -14.24 19.49
CA ALA A 279 -9.62 -15.68 19.43
C ALA A 279 -10.25 -16.05 18.07
N SER A 280 -11.18 -15.23 17.58
CA SER A 280 -11.86 -15.45 16.30
C SER A 280 -10.92 -15.32 15.10
N TYR A 281 -10.03 -14.32 15.08
CA TYR A 281 -9.01 -14.22 14.03
C TYR A 281 -8.02 -15.40 14.05
N ARG A 282 -7.57 -15.82 15.24
CA ARG A 282 -6.70 -17.00 15.39
C ARG A 282 -7.39 -18.28 14.93
N ALA A 283 -8.70 -18.43 15.17
CA ALA A 283 -9.48 -19.54 14.63
C ALA A 283 -9.55 -19.50 13.10
N ALA A 284 -9.78 -18.33 12.50
CA ALA A 284 -9.74 -18.16 11.03
C ALA A 284 -8.38 -18.59 10.44
N ILE A 285 -7.28 -18.18 11.08
CA ILE A 285 -5.91 -18.53 10.69
C ILE A 285 -5.66 -20.03 10.88
N THR A 286 -6.19 -20.64 11.94
CA THR A 286 -6.04 -22.09 12.20
C THR A 286 -6.72 -22.91 11.11
N HIS A 287 -7.93 -22.53 10.70
CA HIS A 287 -8.65 -23.20 9.61
C HIS A 287 -8.06 -22.91 8.22
N ARG A 288 -7.49 -21.72 8.01
CA ARG A 288 -6.82 -21.34 6.76
C ARG A 288 -5.54 -20.55 7.05
N PRO A 289 -4.38 -21.22 7.18
CA PRO A 289 -3.10 -20.56 7.52
C PRO A 289 -2.64 -19.50 6.51
N ARG A 290 -3.09 -19.60 5.25
CA ARG A 290 -2.82 -18.64 4.16
C ARG A 290 -3.93 -17.58 3.99
N TYR A 291 -4.65 -17.23 5.06
CA TYR A 291 -5.69 -16.19 5.01
C TYR A 291 -5.11 -14.81 5.35
N ALA A 292 -4.63 -14.08 4.34
CA ALA A 292 -3.98 -12.77 4.50
C ALA A 292 -4.84 -11.75 5.27
N GLY A 293 -6.14 -11.66 4.95
CA GLY A 293 -7.08 -10.75 5.61
C GLY A 293 -7.18 -10.97 7.12
N ALA A 294 -7.18 -12.23 7.59
CA ALA A 294 -7.24 -12.53 9.02
C ALA A 294 -5.94 -12.15 9.75
N HIS A 295 -4.77 -12.38 9.11
CA HIS A 295 -3.48 -11.91 9.64
C HIS A 295 -3.42 -10.38 9.72
N LYS A 296 -3.88 -9.67 8.68
CA LYS A 296 -3.97 -8.20 8.68
C LYS A 296 -4.87 -7.69 9.81
N ASN A 297 -6.08 -8.25 9.95
CA ASN A 297 -7.03 -7.81 10.98
C ASN A 297 -6.52 -8.08 12.39
N LEU A 298 -5.85 -9.21 12.61
CA LEU A 298 -5.17 -9.49 13.87
C LEU A 298 -4.04 -8.49 14.14
N GLY A 299 -3.19 -8.21 13.15
CA GLY A 299 -2.12 -7.21 13.27
C GLY A 299 -2.63 -5.81 13.60
N ASN A 300 -3.70 -5.37 12.94
CA ASN A 300 -4.38 -4.11 13.22
C ASN A 300 -4.89 -4.02 14.66
N LEU A 301 -5.46 -5.10 15.20
CA LEU A 301 -5.96 -5.14 16.57
C LEU A 301 -4.82 -5.16 17.59
N LEU A 302 -3.82 -6.01 17.40
CA LEU A 302 -2.66 -6.09 18.30
C LEU A 302 -1.89 -4.77 18.37
N ARG A 303 -1.75 -4.07 17.24
CA ARG A 303 -1.18 -2.71 17.19
C ARG A 303 -1.95 -1.74 18.07
N LYS A 304 -3.29 -1.74 18.02
CA LYS A 304 -4.14 -0.89 18.86
C LYS A 304 -4.01 -1.20 20.35
N LEU A 305 -3.64 -2.44 20.70
CA LEU A 305 -3.42 -2.87 22.09
C LEU A 305 -1.99 -2.61 22.57
N GLY A 306 -1.10 -2.14 21.70
CA GLY A 306 0.33 -1.97 22.03
C GLY A 306 1.14 -3.27 22.00
N ASP A 307 0.58 -4.40 21.57
CA ASP A 307 1.33 -5.64 21.33
C ASP A 307 2.07 -5.55 19.99
N LEU A 308 3.20 -4.84 20.03
CA LEU A 308 4.04 -4.58 18.87
C LEU A 308 4.57 -5.87 18.23
N GLU A 309 4.97 -6.85 19.02
CA GLU A 309 5.57 -8.09 18.49
C GLU A 309 4.55 -8.97 17.80
N GLY A 310 3.40 -9.17 18.45
CA GLY A 310 2.30 -9.89 17.83
C GLY A 310 1.79 -9.17 16.58
N ALA A 311 1.73 -7.83 16.60
CA ALA A 311 1.33 -7.04 15.44
C ALA A 311 2.30 -7.19 14.27
N VAL A 312 3.61 -7.01 14.51
CA VAL A 312 4.66 -7.19 13.50
C VAL A 312 4.59 -8.60 12.92
N ALA A 313 4.57 -9.65 13.74
CA ALA A 313 4.49 -11.03 13.27
C ALA A 313 3.25 -11.29 12.37
N SER A 314 2.11 -10.68 12.73
CA SER A 314 0.87 -10.77 11.96
C SER A 314 0.98 -10.07 10.60
N TYR A 315 1.50 -8.83 10.56
CA TYR A 315 1.74 -8.11 9.30
C TYR A 315 2.78 -8.81 8.43
N GLN A 316 3.86 -9.32 9.01
CA GLN A 316 4.86 -10.10 8.29
C GLN A 316 4.21 -11.29 7.56
N ARG A 317 3.27 -11.98 8.22
CA ARG A 317 2.56 -13.11 7.62
C ARG A 317 1.59 -12.66 6.54
N ALA A 318 0.89 -11.55 6.72
CA ALA A 318 0.01 -10.96 5.72
C ALA A 318 0.80 -10.54 4.45
N LEU A 319 1.91 -9.82 4.61
CA LEU A 319 2.76 -9.32 3.52
C LEU A 319 3.46 -10.42 2.73
N ARG A 320 3.68 -11.60 3.33
CA ARG A 320 4.15 -12.80 2.60
C ARG A 320 3.07 -13.43 1.72
N LEU A 321 1.80 -13.10 1.92
CA LEU A 321 0.66 -13.68 1.21
C LEU A 321 0.07 -12.72 0.18
N THR A 322 -0.03 -11.43 0.53
CA THR A 322 -0.53 -10.35 -0.33
C THR A 322 0.27 -9.09 -0.10
N ASP A 323 0.58 -8.38 -1.18
CA ASP A 323 1.29 -7.10 -1.15
C ASP A 323 0.31 -5.98 -1.51
N ASP A 324 -0.63 -5.69 -0.61
CA ASP A 324 -1.66 -4.67 -0.81
C ASP A 324 -1.36 -3.39 0.01
N PRO A 325 -1.75 -2.20 -0.51
CA PRO A 325 -1.47 -0.91 0.14
C PRO A 325 -1.93 -0.83 1.61
N GLU A 326 -3.11 -1.38 1.94
CA GLU A 326 -3.64 -1.34 3.30
C GLU A 326 -2.77 -2.13 4.28
N THR A 327 -2.28 -3.31 3.87
CA THR A 327 -1.37 -4.11 4.70
C THR A 327 -0.02 -3.42 4.88
N THR A 328 0.54 -2.83 3.81
CA THR A 328 1.82 -2.12 3.89
C THR A 328 1.72 -0.86 4.75
N GLU A 329 0.62 -0.11 4.64
CA GLU A 329 0.34 1.06 5.47
C GLU A 329 0.17 0.63 6.93
N GLY A 330 -0.62 -0.42 7.19
CA GLY A 330 -0.81 -0.98 8.52
C GLY A 330 0.51 -1.37 9.19
N PHE A 331 1.42 -1.98 8.44
CA PHE A 331 2.78 -2.30 8.91
C PHE A 331 3.57 -1.04 9.23
N VAL A 332 3.62 -0.04 8.34
CA VAL A 332 4.31 1.23 8.60
C VAL A 332 3.73 1.92 9.84
N GLN A 333 2.41 1.99 9.98
CA GLN A 333 1.75 2.55 11.16
C GLN A 333 2.06 1.77 12.45
N CYS A 334 2.40 0.48 12.35
CA CYS A 334 2.78 -0.35 13.47
C CYS A 334 4.18 -0.02 14.01
N ILE A 335 5.12 0.29 13.12
CA ILE A 335 6.53 0.43 13.49
C ILE A 335 7.04 1.87 13.40
N LYS A 336 6.28 2.82 12.83
CA LYS A 336 6.73 4.20 12.69
C LYS A 336 7.15 4.79 14.04
N ASN A 337 8.29 5.48 14.05
CA ASN A 337 8.89 6.13 15.23
C ASN A 337 9.17 5.20 16.43
N VAL A 338 9.07 3.88 16.28
CA VAL A 338 9.41 2.93 17.34
C VAL A 338 10.93 2.81 17.52
N TYR A 339 11.39 2.73 18.76
CA TYR A 339 12.77 2.41 19.10
C TYR A 339 12.86 0.99 19.67
N PHE A 340 13.48 0.06 18.94
CA PHE A 340 13.60 -1.33 19.36
C PHE A 340 14.74 -1.53 20.37
N THR A 341 14.47 -2.26 21.45
CA THR A 341 15.46 -2.66 22.45
C THR A 341 15.86 -4.13 22.33
N ARG A 342 15.17 -4.88 21.47
CA ARG A 342 15.45 -6.27 21.10
C ARG A 342 15.02 -6.52 19.65
N GLU A 343 15.63 -7.51 19.02
CA GLU A 343 15.31 -7.89 17.64
C GLU A 343 14.00 -8.69 17.58
N ILE A 344 13.23 -8.46 16.51
CA ILE A 344 12.05 -9.26 16.17
C ILE A 344 12.38 -10.03 14.89
N ASP A 345 12.22 -11.36 14.94
CA ASP A 345 12.54 -12.26 13.84
C ASP A 345 11.90 -11.80 12.51
N GLY A 346 12.69 -11.72 11.44
CA GLY A 346 12.22 -11.36 10.11
C GLY A 346 11.82 -9.89 9.92
N LEU A 347 12.02 -9.02 10.92
CA LEU A 347 11.69 -7.59 10.80
C LEU A 347 12.67 -6.85 9.88
N ARG A 348 13.99 -7.12 9.96
CA ARG A 348 15.01 -6.38 9.19
C ARG A 348 14.75 -6.37 7.67
N PRO A 349 14.49 -7.51 7.00
CA PRO A 349 14.25 -7.51 5.55
C PRO A 349 12.97 -6.75 5.17
N LEU A 350 11.94 -6.82 6.02
CA LEU A 350 10.69 -6.11 5.80
C LEU A 350 10.82 -4.60 6.00
N LEU A 351 11.61 -4.18 6.99
CA LEU A 351 11.93 -2.77 7.20
C LEU A 351 12.79 -2.21 6.06
N ALA A 352 13.80 -2.97 5.60
CA ALA A 352 14.59 -2.60 4.44
C ALA A 352 13.70 -2.42 3.19
N ARG A 353 12.75 -3.34 2.99
CA ARG A 353 11.73 -3.22 1.94
C ARG A 353 10.91 -1.95 2.13
N ALA A 354 10.34 -1.70 3.31
CA ALA A 354 9.54 -0.52 3.63
C ALA A 354 10.27 0.82 3.43
N LEU A 355 11.59 0.88 3.64
CA LEU A 355 12.43 2.05 3.34
C LEU A 355 12.66 2.25 1.84
N SER A 356 12.79 1.14 1.10
CA SER A 356 13.14 1.15 -0.32
C SER A 356 11.93 1.22 -1.26
N THR A 357 10.74 0.85 -0.80
CA THR A 357 9.48 0.90 -1.56
C THR A 357 8.52 1.94 -0.98
N PRO A 358 7.56 2.47 -1.76
CA PRO A 358 6.65 3.54 -1.31
C PRO A 358 5.54 3.04 -0.37
N TRP A 359 5.89 2.31 0.70
CA TRP A 359 4.94 1.85 1.73
C TRP A 359 4.50 2.96 2.68
N GLY A 360 5.37 3.96 2.85
CA GLY A 360 5.20 5.07 3.76
C GLY A 360 6.31 6.09 3.55
N ARG A 361 6.43 7.06 4.46
CA ARG A 361 7.52 8.03 4.44
C ARG A 361 8.77 7.38 5.06
N PRO A 362 9.91 7.28 4.34
CA PRO A 362 11.13 6.69 4.90
C PRO A 362 11.59 7.35 6.20
N ALA A 363 11.38 8.67 6.34
CA ALA A 363 11.72 9.42 7.55
C ALA A 363 11.03 8.89 8.82
N GLU A 364 9.81 8.34 8.72
CA GLU A 364 9.07 7.76 9.85
C GLU A 364 9.63 6.39 10.29
N LEU A 365 10.51 5.80 9.47
CA LEU A 365 11.13 4.50 9.68
C LEU A 365 12.60 4.59 10.12
N THR A 366 13.13 5.81 10.28
CA THR A 366 14.53 6.06 10.70
C THR A 366 14.83 5.46 12.08
N ASN A 367 14.02 5.78 13.10
CA ASN A 367 14.22 5.27 14.47
C ASN A 367 14.16 3.72 14.54
N PRO A 368 13.18 3.06 13.90
CA PRO A 368 13.16 1.61 13.73
C PRO A 368 14.45 1.05 13.14
N ALA A 369 14.94 1.65 12.05
CA ALA A 369 16.10 1.15 11.34
C ALA A 369 17.38 1.31 12.15
N VAL A 370 17.59 2.51 12.72
CA VAL A 370 18.76 2.81 13.56
C VAL A 370 18.82 1.89 14.78
N SER A 371 17.69 1.69 15.47
CA SER A 371 17.66 0.84 16.67
C SER A 371 17.99 -0.62 16.34
N LEU A 372 17.46 -1.18 15.24
CA LEU A 372 17.84 -2.53 14.79
C LEU A 372 19.29 -2.63 14.31
N LEU A 373 19.85 -1.59 13.69
CA LEU A 373 21.26 -1.54 13.33
C LEU A 373 22.18 -1.54 14.55
N LYS A 374 21.78 -0.84 15.63
CA LYS A 374 22.52 -0.84 16.90
C LYS A 374 22.47 -2.17 17.63
N LEU A 375 21.38 -2.93 17.46
CA LEU A 375 21.22 -4.26 18.05
C LEU A 375 22.00 -5.35 17.30
N ASP A 376 22.34 -5.14 16.02
CA ASP A 376 23.19 -6.07 15.28
C ASP A 376 24.60 -6.11 15.92
N PRO A 377 25.13 -7.30 16.29
CA PRO A 377 26.41 -7.40 16.98
C PRO A 377 27.61 -6.87 16.18
N GLY A 378 27.55 -6.95 14.85
CA GLY A 378 28.61 -6.49 13.95
C GLY A 378 28.58 -4.98 13.76
N ILE A 379 27.43 -4.46 13.31
CA ILE A 379 27.21 -3.03 13.08
C ILE A 379 27.27 -2.24 14.39
N GLY A 380 26.63 -2.75 15.46
CA GLY A 380 26.66 -2.15 16.78
C GLY A 380 28.08 -1.97 17.33
N ARG A 381 28.98 -2.93 17.08
CA ARG A 381 30.40 -2.83 17.45
C ARG A 381 31.15 -1.78 16.64
N LEU A 382 30.90 -1.66 15.33
CA LEU A 382 31.48 -0.59 14.50
C LEU A 382 31.06 0.79 15.01
N ILE A 383 29.77 0.96 15.32
CA ILE A 383 29.22 2.18 15.92
C ILE A 383 29.91 2.46 17.27
N GLN A 384 30.01 1.46 18.14
CA GLN A 384 30.65 1.63 19.45
C GLN A 384 32.10 2.09 19.34
N ARG A 385 32.92 1.45 18.49
CA ARG A 385 34.32 1.84 18.27
C ARG A 385 34.44 3.29 17.85
N ALA A 386 33.66 3.69 16.84
CA ALA A 386 33.66 5.06 16.35
C ALA A 386 33.29 6.07 17.45
N ASN A 387 32.31 5.73 18.29
CA ASN A 387 31.90 6.59 19.40
C ASN A 387 32.92 6.67 20.52
N CYS A 388 33.61 5.58 20.86
CA CYS A 388 34.65 5.58 21.89
C CYS A 388 35.87 6.41 21.47
N ALA A 389 36.19 6.46 20.18
CA ALA A 389 37.30 7.24 19.66
C ALA A 389 36.97 8.72 19.44
N TRP A 390 35.68 9.09 19.37
CA TRP A 390 35.24 10.45 19.09
C TRP A 390 35.69 11.46 20.17
N PRO A 391 36.20 12.66 19.81
CA PRO A 391 36.27 13.26 18.47
C PRO A 391 37.53 12.91 17.66
N GLY A 392 38.38 12.00 18.16
CA GLY A 392 39.51 11.47 17.40
C GLY A 392 39.06 10.61 16.21
N ARG A 393 40.01 10.23 15.35
CA ARG A 393 39.78 9.43 14.14
C ARG A 393 40.51 8.10 14.23
N LEU A 394 39.84 7.03 13.79
CA LEU A 394 40.43 5.71 13.65
C LEU A 394 40.91 5.52 12.20
N SER A 395 42.06 4.87 12.03
CA SER A 395 42.53 4.39 10.74
C SER A 395 41.61 3.28 10.19
N ARG A 396 41.77 2.94 8.90
CA ARG A 396 41.07 1.80 8.26
C ARG A 396 41.20 0.51 9.07
N HIS A 397 42.42 0.22 9.52
CA HIS A 397 42.69 -0.98 10.31
C HIS A 397 42.00 -0.89 11.68
N GLU A 398 42.12 0.23 12.39
CA GLU A 398 41.51 0.37 13.71
C GLU A 398 39.97 0.39 13.67
N LEU A 399 39.34 0.82 12.58
CA LEU A 399 37.88 0.77 12.50
C LEU A 399 37.36 -0.60 12.05
N PHE A 400 38.00 -1.23 11.06
CA PHE A 400 37.44 -2.40 10.36
C PHE A 400 38.22 -3.72 10.53
N GLU A 401 39.44 -3.70 11.06
CA GLU A 401 40.32 -4.86 11.20
C GLU A 401 40.52 -5.18 12.69
N ASP A 402 39.60 -5.98 13.22
CA ASP A 402 39.67 -6.57 14.57
C ASP A 402 39.51 -8.09 14.44
N ALA A 403 40.33 -8.85 15.17
CA ALA A 403 40.26 -10.30 15.24
C ALA A 403 38.87 -10.80 15.68
N GLU A 404 38.14 -10.03 16.50
CA GLU A 404 36.80 -10.40 16.94
C GLU A 404 35.75 -10.31 15.82
N PHE A 405 35.93 -9.47 14.79
CA PHE A 405 35.00 -9.42 13.65
C PHE A 405 35.04 -10.70 12.81
N SER A 406 36.19 -11.37 12.76
CA SER A 406 36.34 -12.66 12.08
C SER A 406 35.46 -13.75 12.69
N SER A 407 35.12 -13.66 13.99
CA SER A 407 34.21 -14.59 14.66
C SER A 407 32.73 -14.33 14.36
N VAL A 408 32.36 -13.06 14.16
CA VAL A 408 30.98 -12.64 13.82
C VAL A 408 30.68 -12.96 12.35
N ALA A 409 31.62 -12.69 11.44
CA ALA A 409 31.47 -12.93 10.01
C ALA A 409 31.32 -14.41 9.62
N SER A 410 31.73 -15.34 10.50
CA SER A 410 31.60 -16.80 10.29
C SER A 410 30.27 -17.41 10.72
N SER A 411 29.36 -16.64 11.32
CA SER A 411 28.03 -17.11 11.72
C SER A 411 27.03 -16.88 10.58
N PRO A 412 26.22 -17.89 10.18
CA PRO A 412 25.22 -17.68 9.13
C PRO A 412 24.16 -16.70 9.65
N HIS A 413 24.02 -15.55 8.98
CA HIS A 413 22.96 -14.60 9.28
C HIS A 413 21.58 -15.27 9.08
N PRO A 414 20.64 -15.12 10.03
CA PRO A 414 19.27 -15.60 9.87
C PRO A 414 18.51 -14.62 8.96
N GLY A 415 18.73 -14.70 7.65
CA GLY A 415 18.14 -13.76 6.71
C GLY A 415 18.24 -14.12 5.24
N ASP A 416 18.96 -15.18 4.87
CA ASP A 416 18.97 -15.67 3.50
C ASP A 416 17.74 -16.60 3.29
N PRO A 417 16.73 -16.23 2.49
CA PRO A 417 15.64 -17.13 2.18
C PRO A 417 16.16 -18.21 1.24
N GLY A 418 16.74 -19.26 1.83
CA GLY A 418 17.13 -20.46 1.10
C GLY A 418 15.92 -21.06 0.40
N ASP A 419 15.92 -20.97 -0.93
CA ASP A 419 15.19 -21.89 -1.80
C ASP A 419 15.64 -23.33 -1.44
N PRO A 420 14.76 -24.24 -1.00
CA PRO A 420 15.15 -25.60 -0.63
C PRO A 420 15.61 -26.46 -1.82
N GLY A 421 15.74 -25.89 -3.02
CA GLY A 421 15.93 -26.61 -4.28
C GLY A 421 17.34 -26.72 -4.85
N ASN A 422 18.41 -26.16 -4.24
CA ASN A 422 19.73 -26.18 -4.89
C ASN A 422 20.89 -26.56 -3.96
N ALA A 423 20.90 -27.81 -3.52
CA ALA A 423 22.08 -28.45 -2.93
C ALA A 423 22.91 -29.16 -4.02
N ALA A 424 23.80 -28.43 -4.70
CA ALA A 424 24.95 -29.02 -5.39
C ALA A 424 26.03 -27.97 -5.74
N GLY A 425 27.11 -28.00 -4.95
CA GLY A 425 28.50 -27.69 -5.33
C GLY A 425 28.78 -26.60 -6.36
N VAL A 426 29.13 -25.40 -5.88
CA VAL A 426 30.09 -24.52 -6.56
C VAL A 426 31.06 -23.97 -5.51
N THR A 427 32.24 -24.58 -5.42
CA THR A 427 33.42 -23.93 -4.83
C THR A 427 33.82 -22.74 -5.70
N PRO A 428 34.08 -21.54 -5.14
CA PRO A 428 34.50 -20.41 -5.95
C PRO A 428 35.94 -20.64 -6.45
N PRO A 429 36.26 -20.23 -7.70
CA PRO A 429 37.60 -20.42 -8.25
C PRO A 429 38.60 -19.47 -7.57
N LEU A 430 39.73 -20.04 -7.17
CA LEU A 430 40.91 -19.36 -6.67
C LEU A 430 41.47 -18.39 -7.73
N GLY A 431 41.45 -17.09 -7.42
CA GLY A 431 42.11 -16.04 -8.17
C GLY A 431 42.12 -14.74 -7.37
N MET A 432 43.25 -14.45 -6.70
CA MET A 432 43.60 -13.23 -5.93
C MET A 432 42.44 -12.27 -5.59
N GLN A 433 41.68 -12.56 -4.53
CA GLN A 433 40.76 -11.60 -3.92
C GLN A 433 41.47 -10.96 -2.73
N SER A 434 41.74 -9.66 -2.78
CA SER A 434 41.98 -8.88 -1.56
C SER A 434 40.69 -8.95 -0.73
N SER A 435 40.68 -9.81 0.30
CA SER A 435 39.54 -9.94 1.19
C SER A 435 39.27 -8.59 1.85
N LEU A 436 38.02 -8.10 1.80
CA LEU A 436 37.64 -6.91 2.56
C LEU A 436 37.98 -7.11 4.04
N PRO A 437 38.40 -6.05 4.74
CA PRO A 437 38.40 -6.04 6.20
C PRO A 437 37.08 -6.60 6.75
N PRO A 438 37.09 -7.54 7.71
CA PRO A 438 35.88 -8.18 8.20
C PRO A 438 34.80 -7.19 8.67
N GLY A 439 35.19 -6.11 9.35
CA GLY A 439 34.27 -5.04 9.76
C GLY A 439 33.64 -4.31 8.58
N LEU A 440 34.43 -4.01 7.53
CA LEU A 440 33.90 -3.37 6.32
C LEU A 440 32.94 -4.31 5.58
N ALA A 441 33.24 -5.61 5.55
CA ALA A 441 32.35 -6.61 4.96
C ALA A 441 30.98 -6.65 5.65
N LEU A 442 30.93 -6.54 6.99
CA LEU A 442 29.67 -6.46 7.74
C LEU A 442 28.83 -5.25 7.30
N ALA A 443 29.43 -4.05 7.24
CA ALA A 443 28.74 -2.85 6.77
C ALA A 443 28.28 -2.96 5.30
N CYS A 444 29.09 -3.57 4.44
CA CYS A 444 28.76 -3.72 3.01
C CYS A 444 27.65 -4.74 2.76
N ASN A 445 27.49 -5.76 3.62
CA ASN A 445 26.50 -6.81 3.46
C ASN A 445 25.15 -6.46 4.15
N ASP A 446 25.09 -5.39 4.95
CA ASP A 446 23.86 -5.01 5.65
C ASP A 446 22.90 -4.22 4.75
N ILE A 447 21.84 -4.91 4.29
CA ILE A 447 20.82 -4.34 3.41
C ILE A 447 20.03 -3.22 4.12
N LEU A 448 19.78 -3.35 5.43
CA LEU A 448 19.01 -2.35 6.18
C LEU A 448 19.79 -1.04 6.28
N LEU A 449 21.09 -1.10 6.56
CA LEU A 449 21.98 0.05 6.58
C LEU A 449 21.99 0.73 5.22
N ARG A 450 22.17 -0.03 4.14
CA ARG A 450 22.15 0.52 2.78
C ARG A 450 20.83 1.23 2.48
N CYS A 451 19.69 0.57 2.72
CA CYS A 451 18.37 1.15 2.47
C CYS A 451 18.10 2.40 3.31
N LEU A 452 18.61 2.46 4.55
CA LEU A 452 18.54 3.67 5.38
C LEU A 452 19.30 4.83 4.73
N LEU A 453 20.59 4.62 4.39
CA LEU A 453 21.48 5.61 3.79
C LEU A 453 20.98 6.17 2.45
N GLU A 454 20.25 5.36 1.68
CA GLU A 454 19.80 5.74 0.34
C GLU A 454 18.49 6.54 0.31
N ASN A 455 17.69 6.52 1.39
CA ASN A 455 16.30 6.96 1.37
C ASN A 455 15.91 8.02 2.41
N THR A 456 16.68 8.23 3.48
CA THR A 456 16.34 9.23 4.51
C THR A 456 17.53 9.70 5.35
N PRO A 457 17.53 10.94 5.88
CA PRO A 457 18.57 11.39 6.80
C PRO A 457 18.74 10.45 8.01
N VAL A 458 19.97 10.02 8.28
CA VAL A 458 20.32 9.31 9.50
C VAL A 458 20.25 10.28 10.67
N CYS A 459 19.23 10.11 11.52
CA CYS A 459 18.96 10.98 12.66
C CYS A 459 19.48 10.38 13.97
N ASP A 460 20.77 10.04 14.00
CA ASP A 460 21.40 9.44 15.18
C ASP A 460 22.88 9.78 15.29
N ILE A 461 23.28 10.40 16.41
CA ILE A 461 24.66 10.82 16.69
C ILE A 461 25.65 9.66 16.56
N ALA A 462 25.31 8.50 17.13
CA ALA A 462 26.25 7.40 17.20
C ALA A 462 26.54 6.83 15.82
N LEU A 463 25.48 6.67 15.00
CA LEU A 463 25.62 6.24 13.62
C LEU A 463 26.28 7.31 12.74
N GLU A 464 25.96 8.60 12.94
CA GLU A 464 26.62 9.73 12.24
C GLU A 464 28.15 9.72 12.45
N ARG A 465 28.62 9.48 13.67
CA ARG A 465 30.07 9.40 13.96
C ARG A 465 30.75 8.25 13.21
N PHE A 466 30.11 7.08 13.18
CA PHE A 466 30.60 5.94 12.39
C PHE A 466 30.68 6.27 10.90
N LEU A 467 29.61 6.84 10.34
CA LEU A 467 29.56 7.21 8.92
C LEU A 467 30.56 8.32 8.58
N THR A 468 30.82 9.25 9.50
CA THR A 468 31.84 10.30 9.35
C THR A 468 33.24 9.68 9.25
N MET A 469 33.56 8.69 10.11
CA MET A 469 34.84 7.97 10.03
C MET A 469 34.95 7.10 8.77
N ALA A 470 33.87 6.40 8.39
CA ALA A 470 33.83 5.61 7.16
C ALA A 470 34.05 6.49 5.91
N ARG A 471 33.46 7.69 5.90
CA ARG A 471 33.64 8.70 4.84
C ARG A 471 35.09 9.17 4.74
N HIS A 472 35.72 9.43 5.88
CA HIS A 472 37.14 9.81 5.93
C HIS A 472 38.05 8.71 5.36
N ILE A 473 37.84 7.46 5.77
CA ILE A 473 38.62 6.31 5.30
C ILE A 473 38.44 6.11 3.79
N LEU A 474 37.22 6.30 3.26
CA LEU A 474 36.95 6.32 1.82
C LEU A 474 37.83 7.35 1.09
N LEU A 475 37.90 8.59 1.62
CA LEU A 475 38.69 9.65 1.02
C LEU A 475 40.18 9.32 0.98
N ASP A 476 40.74 8.82 2.09
CA ASP A 476 42.15 8.41 2.15
C ASP A 476 42.48 7.27 1.18
N MET A 477 41.59 6.28 1.07
CA MET A 477 41.72 5.19 0.11
C MET A 477 41.67 5.72 -1.32
N ALA A 478 40.74 6.63 -1.65
CA ALA A 478 40.58 7.19 -2.99
C ALA A 478 41.81 8.01 -3.43
N ILE A 479 42.37 8.82 -2.54
CA ILE A 479 43.59 9.61 -2.80
C ILE A 479 44.79 8.72 -3.12
N SER A 480 44.85 7.54 -2.50
CA SER A 480 45.94 6.58 -2.63
C SER A 480 45.86 5.72 -3.91
N ILE A 481 44.78 5.84 -4.70
CA ILE A 481 44.63 5.07 -5.95
C ILE A 481 45.61 5.58 -7.00
N CYS A 482 46.42 4.65 -7.53
CA CYS A 482 47.18 4.84 -8.76
C CYS A 482 46.24 4.73 -9.97
N PRO A 483 46.22 5.71 -10.89
CA PRO A 483 45.38 5.68 -12.10
C PRO A 483 45.59 4.43 -12.97
N GLU A 484 46.78 3.83 -12.92
CA GLU A 484 47.13 2.62 -13.65
C GLU A 484 46.49 1.34 -13.07
N GLN A 485 45.96 1.41 -11.84
CA GLN A 485 45.27 0.30 -11.15
C GLN A 485 44.00 0.81 -10.44
N PRO A 486 43.00 1.28 -11.20
CA PRO A 486 41.92 2.12 -10.68
C PRO A 486 40.99 1.43 -9.66
N ASN A 487 40.98 0.09 -9.60
CA ASN A 487 40.07 -0.70 -8.77
C ASN A 487 40.76 -1.67 -7.79
N ALA A 488 42.09 -1.66 -7.66
CA ALA A 488 42.80 -2.69 -6.87
C ALA A 488 42.42 -2.70 -5.36
N ALA A 489 41.95 -1.57 -4.82
CA ALA A 489 41.60 -1.39 -3.41
C ALA A 489 40.10 -1.54 -3.08
N PHE A 490 39.22 -1.59 -4.09
CA PHE A 490 37.76 -1.60 -3.91
C PHE A 490 37.14 -2.77 -4.66
N ASN A 491 36.51 -3.68 -3.92
CA ASN A 491 35.64 -4.67 -4.55
C ASN A 491 34.22 -4.11 -4.77
N GLU A 492 33.40 -4.86 -5.49
CA GLU A 492 32.06 -4.45 -5.87
C GLU A 492 31.17 -4.06 -4.68
N ARG A 493 31.20 -4.84 -3.60
CA ARG A 493 30.36 -4.60 -2.41
C ARG A 493 30.78 -3.32 -1.67
N ALA A 494 32.08 -3.05 -1.61
CA ALA A 494 32.58 -1.80 -1.05
C ALA A 494 32.10 -0.60 -1.89
N LEU A 495 32.11 -0.68 -3.22
CA LEU A 495 31.60 0.41 -4.06
C LEU A 495 30.12 0.69 -3.80
N VAL A 496 29.29 -0.35 -3.67
CA VAL A 496 27.85 -0.21 -3.35
C VAL A 496 27.64 0.53 -2.03
N PHE A 497 28.34 0.11 -0.96
CA PHE A 497 28.23 0.76 0.35
C PHE A 497 28.67 2.23 0.31
N HIS A 498 29.80 2.53 -0.34
CA HIS A 498 30.29 3.90 -0.41
C HIS A 498 29.43 4.80 -1.31
N CYS A 499 28.80 4.26 -2.37
CA CYS A 499 27.76 4.98 -3.11
C CYS A 499 26.58 5.35 -2.20
N ALA A 500 26.10 4.41 -1.37
CA ALA A 500 25.04 4.69 -0.40
C ALA A 500 25.45 5.76 0.62
N LEU A 501 26.71 5.73 1.11
CA LEU A 501 27.26 6.77 1.99
C LEU A 501 27.34 8.14 1.30
N ALA A 502 27.77 8.20 0.04
CA ALA A 502 27.81 9.45 -0.73
C ALA A 502 26.39 10.01 -0.98
N ARG A 503 25.41 9.14 -1.27
CA ARG A 503 23.99 9.51 -1.35
C ARG A 503 23.46 10.04 -0.01
N GLN A 504 23.83 9.42 1.10
CA GLN A 504 23.49 9.90 2.44
C GLN A 504 24.04 11.30 2.71
N CYS A 505 25.28 11.57 2.29
CA CYS A 505 25.90 12.89 2.40
C CYS A 505 25.17 13.94 1.54
N PHE A 506 24.62 13.56 0.38
CA PHE A 506 23.79 14.47 -0.40
C PHE A 506 22.41 14.71 0.24
N ILE A 507 21.79 13.66 0.78
CA ILE A 507 20.47 13.72 1.45
C ILE A 507 20.52 14.61 2.68
N ASN A 508 21.61 14.56 3.46
CA ASN A 508 21.80 15.39 4.64
C ASN A 508 22.51 16.72 4.38
N GLU A 509 22.73 17.05 3.10
CA GLU A 509 23.35 18.31 2.66
C GLU A 509 24.77 18.53 3.23
N TYR A 510 25.54 17.44 3.24
CA TYR A 510 26.94 17.38 3.63
C TYR A 510 27.18 17.80 5.08
N ILE A 511 26.25 17.54 5.98
CA ILE A 511 26.35 18.09 7.35
C ILE A 511 27.31 17.36 8.28
N PHE A 512 27.82 16.19 7.89
CA PHE A 512 28.89 15.54 8.64
C PHE A 512 30.14 16.44 8.72
N GLU A 513 30.81 16.44 9.88
CA GLU A 513 32.01 17.24 10.14
C GLU A 513 33.11 17.01 9.10
N CYS A 514 33.68 18.08 8.53
CA CYS A 514 34.84 18.06 7.62
C CYS A 514 36.02 18.76 8.31
N THR A 515 37.19 18.15 8.34
CA THR A 515 38.43 18.88 8.69
C THR A 515 38.98 19.62 7.48
N SER A 516 39.84 20.62 7.71
CA SER A 516 40.55 21.30 6.63
C SER A 516 41.32 20.32 5.72
N GLU A 517 41.97 19.31 6.32
CA GLU A 517 42.70 18.27 5.58
C GLU A 517 41.80 17.46 4.63
N GLU A 518 40.60 17.08 5.08
CA GLU A 518 39.65 16.38 4.22
C GLU A 518 39.15 17.26 3.09
N CYS A 519 38.86 18.52 3.43
CA CYS A 519 38.39 19.50 2.47
C CYS A 519 39.49 19.79 1.40
N ASP A 520 40.77 19.80 1.77
CA ASP A 520 41.91 19.89 0.83
C ASP A 520 42.04 18.62 -0.05
N LYS A 521 41.88 17.43 0.53
CA LYS A 521 41.88 16.16 -0.22
C LYS A 521 40.72 16.07 -1.21
N ALA A 522 39.53 16.52 -0.82
CA ALA A 522 38.37 16.57 -1.72
C ALA A 522 38.63 17.52 -2.90
N GLU A 523 39.31 18.65 -2.66
CA GLU A 523 39.69 19.58 -3.72
C GLU A 523 40.75 18.98 -4.67
N LEU A 524 41.72 18.22 -4.12
CA LEU A 524 42.67 17.46 -4.93
C LEU A 524 41.97 16.41 -5.81
N LEU A 525 40.93 15.73 -5.31
CA LEU A 525 40.12 14.83 -6.16
C LEU A 525 39.39 15.61 -7.26
N ARG A 526 38.85 16.80 -6.97
CA ARG A 526 38.21 17.67 -7.97
C ARG A 526 39.17 17.95 -9.13
N GLU A 527 40.39 18.33 -8.83
CA GLU A 527 41.44 18.61 -9.83
C GLU A 527 41.82 17.37 -10.64
N ARG A 528 42.01 16.22 -9.98
CA ARG A 528 42.32 14.94 -10.65
C ARG A 528 41.21 14.48 -11.58
N ILE A 529 39.96 14.58 -11.13
CA ILE A 529 38.78 14.22 -11.95
C ILE A 529 38.67 15.16 -13.14
N GLY A 530 38.81 16.48 -12.93
CA GLY A 530 38.81 17.47 -14.01
C GLY A 530 39.88 17.19 -15.06
N ALA A 531 41.12 16.93 -14.64
CA ALA A 531 42.21 16.59 -15.56
C ALA A 531 41.96 15.29 -16.35
N ALA A 532 41.33 14.29 -15.72
CA ALA A 532 40.95 13.06 -16.42
C ALA A 532 39.83 13.31 -17.45
N LEU A 533 38.83 14.14 -17.12
CA LEU A 533 37.77 14.54 -18.05
C LEU A 533 38.31 15.33 -19.25
N ASP A 534 39.20 16.29 -19.00
CA ASP A 534 39.81 17.12 -20.04
C ASP A 534 40.66 16.31 -21.03
N THR A 535 41.22 15.18 -20.58
CA THR A 535 42.07 14.29 -21.38
C THR A 535 41.34 13.05 -21.90
N GLU A 536 40.03 12.94 -21.67
CA GLU A 536 39.22 11.75 -21.98
C GLU A 536 39.78 10.44 -21.35
N SER A 537 40.51 10.57 -20.24
CA SER A 537 41.07 9.43 -19.51
C SER A 537 40.00 8.78 -18.62
N PRO A 538 40.06 7.46 -18.36
CA PRO A 538 39.12 6.80 -17.45
C PRO A 538 39.15 7.41 -16.04
N VAL A 539 38.00 7.85 -15.55
CA VAL A 539 37.87 8.34 -14.17
C VAL A 539 37.63 7.15 -13.22
N PRO A 540 38.51 6.90 -12.23
CA PRO A 540 38.30 5.85 -11.25
C PRO A 540 37.00 6.08 -10.46
N ALA A 541 36.14 5.07 -10.37
CA ALA A 541 34.89 5.15 -9.62
C ALA A 541 35.06 5.62 -8.17
N PRO A 542 36.08 5.14 -7.40
CA PRO A 542 36.27 5.62 -6.03
C PRO A 542 36.60 7.10 -5.91
N TRP A 543 37.22 7.73 -6.93
CA TRP A 543 37.45 9.18 -6.92
C TRP A 543 36.13 9.94 -6.96
N LEU A 544 35.24 9.54 -7.87
CA LEU A 544 33.90 10.14 -7.99
C LEU A 544 33.09 9.92 -6.70
N ILE A 545 33.07 8.71 -6.15
CA ILE A 545 32.30 8.38 -4.94
C ILE A 545 32.83 9.15 -3.73
N ALA A 546 34.15 9.22 -3.56
CA ALA A 546 34.78 9.96 -2.47
C ALA A 546 34.49 11.46 -2.58
N PHE A 547 34.64 12.06 -3.76
CA PHE A 547 34.29 13.46 -3.97
C PHE A 547 32.80 13.72 -3.69
N ALA A 548 31.91 12.85 -4.20
CA ALA A 548 30.46 12.91 -4.01
C ALA A 548 30.01 12.80 -2.54
N ALA A 549 30.87 12.34 -1.63
CA ALA A 549 30.58 12.29 -0.19
C ALA A 549 30.91 13.61 0.54
N TYR A 550 31.63 14.54 -0.10
CA TYR A 550 31.99 15.84 0.46
C TYR A 550 31.35 17.02 -0.28
N ARG A 551 31.11 16.88 -1.59
CA ARG A 551 30.52 17.92 -2.45
C ARG A 551 29.63 17.31 -3.54
N PRO A 552 28.63 18.04 -4.05
CA PRO A 552 27.79 17.53 -5.12
C PRO A 552 28.58 17.38 -6.41
N LEU A 553 28.33 16.30 -7.14
CA LEU A 553 28.99 16.03 -8.43
C LEU A 553 28.78 17.14 -9.48
N THR A 554 27.75 17.98 -9.34
CA THR A 554 27.54 19.17 -10.17
C THR A 554 28.63 20.23 -10.05
N ASP A 555 29.47 20.18 -9.00
CA ASP A 555 30.61 21.08 -8.81
C ASP A 555 31.80 20.72 -9.73
N LEU A 556 31.71 19.60 -10.48
CA LEU A 556 32.72 19.18 -11.46
C LEU A 556 32.45 19.76 -12.86
N PRO A 557 33.46 20.29 -13.57
CA PRO A 557 33.31 20.77 -14.94
C PRO A 557 33.61 19.69 -16.01
N PRO A 558 32.81 19.54 -17.08
CA PRO A 558 31.36 19.77 -17.16
C PRO A 558 30.59 18.55 -16.63
N ALA A 559 29.77 18.74 -15.59
CA ALA A 559 29.02 17.66 -14.92
C ALA A 559 28.14 16.82 -15.86
N GLN A 560 27.67 17.39 -16.98
CA GLN A 560 26.89 16.65 -17.98
C GLN A 560 27.69 15.48 -18.59
N THR A 561 29.00 15.65 -18.79
CA THR A 561 29.89 14.62 -19.34
C THR A 561 29.99 13.40 -18.42
N LEU A 562 29.76 13.57 -17.11
CA LEU A 562 29.71 12.45 -16.16
C LEU A 562 28.56 11.47 -16.47
N LEU A 563 27.48 11.93 -17.10
CA LEU A 563 26.38 11.06 -17.51
C LEU A 563 26.75 10.22 -18.73
N ASP A 564 27.61 10.75 -19.60
CA ASP A 564 28.06 10.07 -20.83
C ASP A 564 29.13 9.02 -20.55
N LEU A 565 29.89 9.18 -19.46
CA LEU A 565 30.90 8.21 -19.01
C LEU A 565 30.31 6.85 -18.59
N PHE A 566 29.01 6.77 -18.40
CA PHE A 566 28.33 5.56 -17.98
C PHE A 566 27.04 5.33 -18.79
N PRO A 567 27.12 4.92 -20.06
CA PRO A 567 25.98 4.90 -20.98
C PRO A 567 24.87 3.89 -20.64
N ASP A 568 25.17 2.80 -19.91
CA ASP A 568 24.19 1.84 -19.40
C ASP A 568 23.22 2.45 -18.35
N ILE A 569 23.45 3.71 -17.94
CA ILE A 569 22.73 4.45 -16.89
C ILE A 569 21.58 5.29 -17.47
N SER A 570 21.40 5.31 -18.81
CA SER A 570 20.48 6.21 -19.54
C SER A 570 18.99 5.85 -19.46
N ALA A 571 18.61 4.70 -18.91
CA ALA A 571 17.20 4.30 -18.85
C ALA A 571 16.42 5.16 -17.82
N PRO A 572 15.27 5.75 -18.20
CA PRO A 572 14.34 6.31 -17.23
C PRO A 572 13.64 5.13 -16.53
N SER A 573 13.54 5.22 -15.21
CA SER A 573 13.05 4.20 -14.28
C SER A 573 14.04 3.06 -13.97
N VAL A 574 14.61 3.10 -12.76
CA VAL A 574 14.82 1.86 -12.01
C VAL A 574 13.41 1.30 -11.82
N SER A 575 13.08 0.29 -12.61
CA SER A 575 11.75 -0.28 -12.69
C SER A 575 11.26 -0.77 -11.33
N SER A 576 9.97 -0.59 -11.10
CA SER A 576 9.18 -1.08 -9.98
C SER A 576 8.94 -2.60 -10.02
N SER A 577 9.85 -3.37 -10.63
CA SER A 577 9.79 -4.83 -10.55
C SER A 577 10.31 -5.26 -9.17
N ALA A 578 9.51 -6.02 -8.43
CA ALA A 578 9.86 -6.51 -7.10
C ALA A 578 11.05 -7.49 -7.09
N SER A 579 11.62 -7.82 -8.25
CA SER A 579 12.75 -8.75 -8.42
C SER A 579 14.11 -8.08 -8.61
N ASP A 580 14.17 -6.81 -9.02
CA ASP A 580 15.44 -6.08 -9.19
C ASP A 580 15.68 -5.14 -8.01
N THR A 581 16.36 -5.63 -6.98
CA THR A 581 16.74 -4.81 -5.82
C THR A 581 17.66 -3.67 -6.30
N PRO A 582 17.27 -2.37 -6.15
CA PRO A 582 18.17 -1.26 -6.43
C PRO A 582 19.47 -1.42 -5.62
N GLY A 583 20.62 -1.20 -6.26
CA GLY A 583 21.94 -1.35 -5.61
C GLY A 583 22.46 -2.80 -5.53
N SER A 584 21.92 -3.75 -6.31
CA SER A 584 22.39 -5.14 -6.38
C SER A 584 23.82 -5.31 -6.94
N SER A 585 24.34 -4.30 -7.64
CA SER A 585 25.71 -4.25 -8.21
C SER A 585 26.29 -2.84 -8.14
N ALA A 586 27.62 -2.72 -8.29
CA ALA A 586 28.30 -1.42 -8.26
C ALA A 586 27.82 -0.46 -9.38
N ALA A 587 27.49 -1.00 -10.56
CA ALA A 587 26.98 -0.22 -11.68
C ALA A 587 25.63 0.45 -11.36
N HIS A 588 24.69 -0.30 -10.77
CA HIS A 588 23.39 0.23 -10.35
C HIS A 588 23.53 1.26 -9.22
N ALA A 589 24.44 1.04 -8.27
CA ALA A 589 24.69 1.99 -7.20
C ALA A 589 25.30 3.31 -7.72
N MET A 590 26.24 3.23 -8.67
CA MET A 590 26.80 4.40 -9.36
C MET A 590 25.73 5.14 -10.17
N ALA A 591 24.86 4.42 -10.88
CA ALA A 591 23.73 4.97 -11.61
C ALA A 591 22.81 5.79 -10.72
N ALA A 592 22.43 5.22 -9.57
CA ALA A 592 21.61 5.91 -8.59
C ALA A 592 22.32 7.16 -8.03
N LEU A 593 23.64 7.09 -7.77
CA LEU A 593 24.43 8.24 -7.32
C LEU A 593 24.45 9.37 -8.34
N LEU A 594 24.76 9.07 -9.61
CA LEU A 594 24.79 10.05 -10.71
C LEU A 594 23.39 10.62 -11.01
N ALA A 595 22.35 9.79 -10.95
CA ALA A 595 20.97 10.25 -11.08
C ALA A 595 20.67 11.31 -10.01
N GLN A 596 20.95 11.02 -8.75
CA GLN A 596 20.65 11.89 -7.62
C GLN A 596 21.50 13.18 -7.60
N GLN A 597 22.81 13.08 -7.87
CA GLN A 597 23.72 14.22 -7.71
C GLN A 597 23.99 15.01 -8.99
N VAL A 598 23.62 14.49 -10.17
CA VAL A 598 23.87 15.16 -11.47
C VAL A 598 22.58 15.34 -12.26
N ARG A 599 21.91 14.24 -12.64
CA ARG A 599 20.74 14.30 -13.53
C ARG A 599 19.60 15.12 -12.92
N GLU A 600 19.21 14.78 -11.69
CA GLU A 600 18.12 15.44 -10.97
C GLU A 600 18.39 16.96 -10.78
N PRO A 601 19.56 17.41 -10.28
CA PRO A 601 19.88 18.84 -10.19
C PRO A 601 19.90 19.58 -11.54
N LEU A 602 20.37 18.94 -12.62
CA LEU A 602 20.37 19.54 -13.96
C LEU A 602 18.94 19.67 -14.51
N GLU A 603 18.06 18.72 -14.20
CA GLU A 603 16.62 18.82 -14.52
C GLU A 603 15.94 19.93 -13.70
N ASP A 604 16.24 20.04 -12.41
CA ASP A 604 15.78 21.16 -11.57
C ASP A 604 16.24 22.51 -12.15
N GLN A 605 17.47 22.60 -12.65
CA GLN A 605 17.98 23.80 -13.33
C GLN A 605 17.22 24.12 -14.62
N LYS A 606 16.85 23.12 -15.42
CA LYS A 606 16.02 23.30 -16.63
C LYS A 606 14.62 23.82 -16.27
N ASN A 607 14.04 23.33 -15.17
CA ASN A 607 12.72 23.73 -14.72
C ASN A 607 12.64 25.20 -14.26
N ARG A 608 13.77 25.85 -13.93
CA ARG A 608 13.78 27.26 -13.48
C ARG A 608 13.12 28.24 -14.45
N SER A 609 13.25 28.02 -15.76
CA SER A 609 12.62 28.87 -16.77
C SER A 609 11.13 28.58 -16.98
N LEU A 610 10.64 27.43 -16.51
CA LEU A 610 9.25 26.98 -16.65
C LEU A 610 8.37 27.41 -15.48
N VAL A 611 8.94 27.73 -14.32
CA VAL A 611 8.18 28.16 -13.14
C VAL A 611 7.79 29.64 -13.30
N PRO A 612 6.49 29.97 -13.38
CA PRO A 612 6.02 31.34 -13.52
C PRO A 612 6.29 32.16 -12.26
N HIS A 613 6.51 33.47 -12.45
CA HIS A 613 6.72 34.43 -11.38
C HIS A 613 5.45 35.29 -11.25
N LEU A 614 4.71 35.15 -10.16
CA LEU A 614 3.40 35.81 -9.99
C LEU A 614 3.51 37.18 -9.35
N THR A 615 4.54 37.42 -8.56
CA THR A 615 4.75 38.69 -7.86
C THR A 615 6.22 39.11 -7.92
N SER A 616 6.48 40.39 -7.65
CA SER A 616 7.82 40.80 -7.22
C SER A 616 8.13 40.26 -5.82
N ILE A 617 9.42 40.19 -5.48
CA ILE A 617 9.89 39.77 -4.16
C ILE A 617 10.34 41.02 -3.41
N ALA A 618 9.77 41.22 -2.21
CA ALA A 618 10.10 42.38 -1.38
C ALA A 618 11.54 42.26 -0.84
N ASP A 619 12.19 43.40 -0.58
CA ASP A 619 13.56 43.41 -0.07
C ASP A 619 13.70 42.69 1.29
N SER A 620 12.66 42.76 2.13
CA SER A 620 12.58 42.00 3.39
C SER A 620 12.58 40.48 3.18
N SER A 621 12.04 40.01 2.04
CA SER A 621 11.92 38.59 1.70
C SER A 621 13.14 38.05 0.95
N ARG A 622 13.98 38.93 0.35
CA ARG A 622 15.18 38.53 -0.42
C ARG A 622 16.22 37.78 0.41
N LEU A 623 16.42 38.16 1.67
CA LEU A 623 17.38 37.49 2.55
C LEU A 623 16.98 36.03 2.80
N VAL A 624 15.70 35.83 3.12
CA VAL A 624 15.12 34.49 3.31
C VAL A 624 15.20 33.70 2.01
N GLN A 625 14.83 34.31 0.88
CA GLN A 625 14.94 33.68 -0.44
C GLN A 625 16.37 33.20 -0.73
N GLN A 626 17.39 34.04 -0.53
CA GLN A 626 18.79 33.70 -0.81
C GLN A 626 19.27 32.51 0.02
N GLN A 627 18.82 32.39 1.27
CA GLN A 627 19.16 31.24 2.13
C GLN A 627 18.66 29.93 1.52
N TYR A 628 17.41 29.90 1.04
CA TYR A 628 16.81 28.72 0.40
C TYR A 628 17.27 28.50 -1.04
N GLU A 629 17.76 29.52 -1.75
CA GLU A 629 18.43 29.30 -3.05
C GLU A 629 19.80 28.63 -2.88
N GLN A 630 20.51 28.92 -1.79
CA GLN A 630 21.80 28.30 -1.49
C GLN A 630 21.65 26.85 -0.99
N ASN A 631 20.69 26.61 -0.09
CA ASN A 631 20.37 25.28 0.43
C ASN A 631 18.84 25.16 0.42
N PRO A 632 18.23 24.63 -0.66
CA PRO A 632 16.79 24.44 -0.69
C PRO A 632 16.36 23.53 0.45
N TYR A 633 15.09 23.64 0.86
CA TYR A 633 14.47 22.80 1.90
C TYR A 633 14.88 21.31 1.79
N PRO A 634 14.77 20.54 2.89
CA PRO A 634 15.21 19.14 2.97
C PRO A 634 14.74 18.32 1.78
N ARG A 635 15.72 17.58 1.22
CA ARG A 635 15.53 16.71 0.06
C ARG A 635 14.94 15.39 0.54
N TRP A 636 13.62 15.27 0.43
CA TRP A 636 12.94 14.00 0.68
C TRP A 636 13.00 13.12 -0.57
N VAL A 637 13.30 11.83 -0.40
CA VAL A 637 13.61 10.94 -1.53
C VAL A 637 12.34 10.35 -2.16
N LYS A 638 11.38 9.93 -1.33
CA LYS A 638 10.17 9.20 -1.76
C LYS A 638 8.93 9.65 -0.99
N LEU A 639 7.79 9.58 -1.65
CA LEU A 639 6.47 9.76 -1.04
C LEU A 639 5.53 8.62 -1.49
N PRO A 640 4.74 8.01 -0.59
CA PRO A 640 3.75 7.02 -0.98
C PRO A 640 2.64 7.66 -1.82
N ALA A 641 2.07 6.88 -2.74
CA ALA A 641 0.83 7.26 -3.40
C ALA A 641 -0.34 7.17 -2.40
N ALA A 642 -1.26 8.13 -2.43
CA ALA A 642 -2.46 8.05 -1.60
C ALA A 642 -3.34 6.86 -2.02
N ALA A 643 -3.77 6.05 -1.05
CA ALA A 643 -4.60 4.87 -1.29
C ALA A 643 -6.02 5.24 -1.76
N GLN A 644 -6.56 6.38 -1.31
CA GLN A 644 -7.90 6.83 -1.68
C GLN A 644 -8.01 8.36 -1.63
N ARG A 645 -8.77 8.92 -2.58
CA ARG A 645 -9.13 10.35 -2.60
C ARG A 645 -10.47 10.55 -1.92
N VAL A 646 -10.56 11.53 -1.03
CA VAL A 646 -11.76 11.87 -0.25
C VAL A 646 -12.28 13.26 -0.61
N PHE A 647 -13.55 13.53 -0.30
CA PHE A 647 -14.07 14.90 -0.37
C PHE A 647 -13.61 15.71 0.86
N LEU A 648 -13.36 17.01 0.70
CA LEU A 648 -12.88 17.87 1.78
C LEU A 648 -13.85 17.86 2.98
N ASP A 649 -15.15 18.00 2.74
CA ASP A 649 -16.16 18.00 3.82
C ASP A 649 -16.20 16.67 4.57
N GLU A 650 -16.09 15.54 3.85
CA GLU A 650 -16.05 14.20 4.45
C GLU A 650 -14.83 14.04 5.35
N ASP A 651 -13.65 14.43 4.87
CA ASP A 651 -12.40 14.37 5.62
C ASP A 651 -12.41 15.27 6.87
N LEU A 652 -12.95 16.48 6.76
CA LEU A 652 -13.13 17.38 7.90
C LEU A 652 -14.14 16.84 8.90
N ARG A 653 -15.23 16.21 8.46
CA ARG A 653 -16.21 15.56 9.37
C ARG A 653 -15.65 14.33 10.05
N GLN A 654 -14.83 13.55 9.36
CA GLN A 654 -14.16 12.40 9.96
C GLN A 654 -13.16 12.86 11.04
N ARG A 655 -12.43 13.95 10.80
CA ARG A 655 -11.45 14.50 11.76
C ARG A 655 -12.07 15.23 12.92
N PHE A 656 -13.12 16.00 12.65
CA PHE A 656 -13.77 16.89 13.61
C PHE A 656 -15.28 16.58 13.70
N PRO A 657 -15.65 15.40 14.22
CA PRO A 657 -17.03 14.91 14.20
C PRO A 657 -18.01 15.77 15.00
N PHE A 658 -17.51 16.46 16.04
CA PHE A 658 -18.33 17.30 16.92
C PHE A 658 -18.19 18.80 16.64
N ALA A 659 -17.27 19.20 15.76
CA ALA A 659 -17.07 20.61 15.43
C ALA A 659 -18.23 21.15 14.58
N ARG A 660 -18.58 22.42 14.78
CA ARG A 660 -19.59 23.10 13.95
C ARG A 660 -18.89 23.89 12.86
N PHE A 661 -19.16 23.53 11.61
CA PHE A 661 -18.72 24.25 10.41
C PHE A 661 -19.78 24.10 9.31
N GLN A 662 -19.84 25.06 8.39
CA GLN A 662 -20.73 25.02 7.24
C GLN A 662 -20.08 24.16 6.14
N PRO A 663 -20.76 23.13 5.59
CA PRO A 663 -20.25 22.40 4.43
C PRO A 663 -20.07 23.31 3.22
N MET A 664 -19.21 22.94 2.28
CA MET A 664 -19.08 23.70 1.04
C MET A 664 -20.38 23.66 0.23
N GLU A 665 -20.78 24.80 -0.36
CA GLU A 665 -21.91 24.82 -1.27
C GLU A 665 -21.59 24.05 -2.56
N PRO A 666 -22.50 23.18 -3.06
CA PRO A 666 -22.32 22.51 -4.33
C PRO A 666 -22.24 23.53 -5.47
N LYS A 667 -21.19 23.43 -6.30
CA LYS A 667 -21.04 24.29 -7.47
C LYS A 667 -21.85 23.72 -8.64
N GLY A 668 -23.06 24.26 -8.84
CA GLY A 668 -23.91 24.02 -10.02
C GLY A 668 -25.25 23.31 -9.72
N PRO A 669 -26.23 23.41 -10.63
CA PRO A 669 -27.52 22.75 -10.45
C PRO A 669 -27.42 21.23 -10.66
N ALA A 670 -28.13 20.46 -9.83
CA ALA A 670 -28.32 19.02 -10.05
C ALA A 670 -28.96 18.77 -11.42
N SER A 671 -28.32 17.97 -12.28
CA SER A 671 -28.89 17.61 -13.58
C SER A 671 -30.13 16.72 -13.38
N PRO A 672 -31.27 16.97 -14.05
CA PRO A 672 -32.46 16.12 -13.95
C PRO A 672 -32.25 14.67 -14.43
N ARG A 673 -31.13 14.40 -15.11
CA ARG A 673 -30.74 13.06 -15.59
C ARG A 673 -29.81 12.32 -14.62
N ASP A 674 -29.41 12.96 -13.52
CA ASP A 674 -28.50 12.39 -12.53
C ASP A 674 -28.99 12.73 -11.10
N PRO A 675 -30.04 12.04 -10.62
CA PRO A 675 -30.55 12.21 -9.25
C PRO A 675 -29.60 11.61 -8.18
N GLY A 676 -28.45 11.05 -8.59
CA GLY A 676 -27.41 10.47 -7.73
C GLY A 676 -26.23 11.40 -7.43
N GLY A 677 -26.17 12.60 -8.03
CA GLY A 677 -25.20 13.64 -7.65
C GLY A 677 -23.77 13.43 -8.14
N GLU A 678 -23.52 12.63 -9.17
CA GLU A 678 -22.15 12.42 -9.68
C GLU A 678 -21.66 13.56 -10.59
N LYS A 679 -22.56 14.38 -11.15
CA LYS A 679 -22.20 15.49 -12.06
C LYS A 679 -22.38 16.91 -11.52
N ALA A 680 -22.53 17.08 -10.20
CA ALA A 680 -22.49 18.39 -9.54
C ALA A 680 -21.28 18.48 -8.60
N ASN A 681 -20.08 18.67 -9.16
CA ASN A 681 -18.95 19.22 -8.40
C ASN A 681 -17.87 19.73 -9.36
N GLU A 682 -17.89 21.02 -9.66
CA GLU A 682 -16.67 21.71 -10.08
C GLU A 682 -15.62 21.47 -8.98
N GLY A 683 -14.51 20.79 -9.29
CA GLY A 683 -13.51 20.39 -8.30
C GLY A 683 -12.98 21.53 -7.40
N ILE A 684 -12.25 21.20 -6.35
CA ILE A 684 -11.84 22.13 -5.28
C ILE A 684 -10.57 22.91 -5.71
N ASP A 685 -10.58 24.25 -5.58
CA ASP A 685 -9.40 25.08 -5.80
C ASP A 685 -8.61 25.26 -4.50
N ILE A 686 -7.34 24.86 -4.49
CA ILE A 686 -6.48 24.89 -3.31
C ILE A 686 -5.27 25.78 -3.55
N LEU A 687 -4.94 26.64 -2.58
CA LEU A 687 -3.64 27.31 -2.50
C LEU A 687 -2.80 26.68 -1.39
N VAL A 688 -1.60 26.21 -1.73
CA VAL A 688 -0.58 25.85 -0.75
C VAL A 688 0.47 26.96 -0.72
N ALA A 689 0.42 27.79 0.31
CA ALA A 689 1.28 28.96 0.45
C ALA A 689 2.50 28.64 1.30
N GLY A 690 3.68 28.63 0.67
CA GLY A 690 4.92 28.17 1.28
C GLY A 690 5.10 26.67 1.14
N CYS A 691 5.12 26.17 -0.11
CA CYS A 691 5.13 24.73 -0.37
C CYS A 691 6.51 24.07 -0.17
N GLY A 692 7.59 24.86 -0.03
CA GLY A 692 8.95 24.35 0.07
C GLY A 692 9.31 23.42 -1.09
N THR A 693 9.90 22.26 -0.78
CA THR A 693 10.22 21.19 -1.75
C THR A 693 9.02 20.32 -2.15
N GLY A 694 7.78 20.77 -1.92
CA GLY A 694 6.58 20.20 -2.52
C GLY A 694 5.96 19.00 -1.80
N GLN A 695 6.56 18.51 -0.70
CA GLN A 695 6.01 17.36 0.03
C GLN A 695 4.56 17.62 0.50
N HIS A 696 4.29 18.84 0.96
CA HIS A 696 2.97 19.26 1.41
C HIS A 696 1.98 19.38 0.24
N SER A 697 2.34 20.07 -0.84
CA SER A 697 1.47 20.25 -2.00
C SER A 697 1.13 18.94 -2.69
N ILE A 698 2.08 18.01 -2.79
CA ILE A 698 1.86 16.67 -3.34
C ILE A 698 0.87 15.89 -2.46
N ALA A 699 1.08 15.87 -1.14
CA ALA A 699 0.16 15.20 -0.21
C ALA A 699 -1.27 15.76 -0.33
N THR A 700 -1.40 17.08 -0.46
CA THR A 700 -2.70 17.75 -0.64
C THR A 700 -3.34 17.44 -1.98
N GLY A 701 -2.58 17.47 -3.08
CA GLY A 701 -3.06 17.12 -4.41
C GLY A 701 -3.47 15.66 -4.57
N GLN A 702 -2.87 14.76 -3.78
CA GLN A 702 -3.24 13.34 -3.75
C GLN A 702 -4.42 13.02 -2.83
N ARG A 703 -4.69 13.84 -1.82
CA ARG A 703 -5.71 13.56 -0.78
C ARG A 703 -7.13 13.84 -1.24
N TYR A 704 -7.34 14.96 -1.93
CA TYR A 704 -8.69 15.44 -2.25
C TYR A 704 -9.09 15.09 -3.68
N ARG A 705 -10.35 14.67 -3.85
CA ARG A 705 -10.91 14.38 -5.17
C ARG A 705 -11.07 15.68 -5.97
N ASP A 706 -10.75 15.63 -7.26
CA ASP A 706 -10.87 16.74 -8.22
C ASP A 706 -10.17 18.05 -7.77
N ALA A 707 -9.12 17.94 -6.95
CA ALA A 707 -8.36 19.08 -6.45
C ALA A 707 -7.52 19.75 -7.54
N ARG A 708 -7.55 21.08 -7.61
CA ARG A 708 -6.66 21.93 -8.42
C ARG A 708 -5.76 22.75 -7.50
N VAL A 709 -4.52 22.32 -7.32
CA VAL A 709 -3.59 22.94 -6.39
C VAL A 709 -2.74 23.98 -7.11
N LEU A 710 -2.68 25.21 -6.59
CA LEU A 710 -1.60 26.15 -6.83
C LEU A 710 -0.67 26.13 -5.63
N ALA A 711 0.57 25.72 -5.83
CA ALA A 711 1.61 25.70 -4.81
C ALA A 711 2.61 26.82 -5.07
N ILE A 712 2.85 27.67 -4.07
CA ILE A 712 3.74 28.82 -4.19
C ILE A 712 4.84 28.81 -3.14
N ASP A 713 5.99 29.37 -3.49
CA ASP A 713 7.12 29.57 -2.60
C ASP A 713 7.99 30.76 -3.06
N LEU A 714 8.87 31.24 -2.20
CA LEU A 714 9.87 32.26 -2.53
C LEU A 714 11.04 31.67 -3.31
N SER A 715 11.42 30.41 -3.06
CA SER A 715 12.59 29.78 -3.66
C SER A 715 12.27 29.04 -4.96
N LEU A 716 12.88 29.46 -6.07
CA LEU A 716 12.86 28.73 -7.33
C LEU A 716 13.54 27.37 -7.19
N ALA A 717 14.65 27.28 -6.45
CA ALA A 717 15.31 25.99 -6.21
C ALA A 717 14.35 24.97 -5.58
N SER A 718 13.60 25.38 -4.55
CA SER A 718 12.61 24.53 -3.89
C SER A 718 11.44 24.18 -4.80
N LEU A 719 10.92 25.15 -5.56
CA LEU A 719 9.83 24.93 -6.53
C LEU A 719 10.21 24.00 -7.67
N CYS A 720 11.43 24.09 -8.18
CA CYS A 720 11.90 23.21 -9.27
C CYS A 720 12.02 21.76 -8.81
N TYR A 721 12.53 21.55 -7.59
CA TYR A 721 12.54 20.24 -6.94
C TYR A 721 11.12 19.69 -6.76
N ALA A 722 10.22 20.52 -6.23
CA ALA A 722 8.81 20.18 -6.03
C ALA A 722 8.12 19.77 -7.34
N LYS A 723 8.35 20.54 -8.41
CA LYS A 723 7.84 20.28 -9.75
C LYS A 723 8.36 18.94 -10.28
N ARG A 724 9.67 18.70 -10.29
CA ARG A 724 10.24 17.43 -10.76
C ARG A 724 9.67 16.24 -9.99
N LYS A 725 9.60 16.33 -8.66
CA LYS A 725 9.02 15.26 -7.82
C LYS A 725 7.53 15.02 -8.09
N THR A 726 6.80 16.07 -8.48
CA THR A 726 5.40 15.96 -8.90
C THR A 726 5.28 15.26 -10.25
N ASP A 727 6.17 15.60 -11.19
CA ASP A 727 6.25 14.99 -12.52
C ASP A 727 6.66 13.49 -12.42
N GLU A 728 7.60 13.14 -11.54
CA GLU A 728 8.00 11.75 -11.22
C GLU A 728 6.81 10.90 -10.74
N LEU A 729 5.85 11.52 -10.05
CA LEU A 729 4.62 10.88 -9.56
C LEU A 729 3.47 10.94 -10.56
N SER A 730 3.69 11.53 -11.75
CA SER A 730 2.67 11.72 -12.80
C SER A 730 1.41 12.44 -12.30
N LEU A 731 1.59 13.45 -11.44
CA LEU A 731 0.50 14.25 -10.91
C LEU A 731 0.30 15.52 -11.75
N GLU A 732 -0.85 15.63 -12.41
CA GLU A 732 -1.15 16.76 -13.30
C GLU A 732 -1.94 17.89 -12.62
N ASN A 733 -2.37 17.67 -11.37
CA ASN A 733 -3.31 18.54 -10.69
C ASN A 733 -2.67 19.59 -9.78
N ILE A 734 -1.36 19.79 -9.89
CA ILE A 734 -0.57 20.74 -9.10
C ILE A 734 0.22 21.66 -10.03
N ALA A 735 -0.02 22.96 -9.91
CA ALA A 735 0.77 23.99 -10.56
C ALA A 735 1.70 24.66 -9.54
N TYR A 736 2.94 24.93 -9.93
CA TYR A 736 3.94 25.62 -9.10
C TYR A 736 4.21 27.02 -9.62
N ALA A 737 4.41 27.99 -8.71
CA ALA A 737 4.77 29.35 -9.09
C ALA A 737 5.58 30.07 -8.00
N GLN A 738 6.49 30.94 -8.41
CA GLN A 738 7.22 31.80 -7.49
C GLN A 738 6.35 32.99 -7.09
N ALA A 739 6.18 33.20 -5.79
CA ALA A 739 5.44 34.35 -5.26
C ALA A 739 5.87 34.70 -3.83
N ASP A 740 5.76 35.98 -3.50
CA ASP A 740 5.89 36.51 -2.14
C ASP A 740 4.49 36.69 -1.54
N ILE A 741 4.22 36.04 -0.41
CA ILE A 741 2.92 36.10 0.30
C ILE A 741 2.50 37.54 0.58
N MET A 742 3.45 38.42 0.90
CA MET A 742 3.16 39.82 1.22
C MET A 742 2.72 40.63 0.00
N ALA A 743 3.09 40.18 -1.20
CA ALA A 743 2.72 40.79 -2.47
C ALA A 743 1.49 40.14 -3.13
N LEU A 744 0.90 39.10 -2.52
CA LEU A 744 -0.30 38.47 -3.05
C LEU A 744 -1.54 39.36 -2.86
N ASP A 745 -2.38 39.33 -3.89
CA ASP A 745 -3.76 39.78 -3.88
C ASP A 745 -4.51 39.11 -5.05
N PRO A 746 -5.86 39.24 -5.14
CA PRO A 746 -6.59 38.66 -6.25
C PRO A 746 -6.12 39.16 -7.63
N ALA A 747 -5.63 40.39 -7.75
CA ALA A 747 -5.19 40.94 -9.04
C ALA A 747 -3.89 40.26 -9.53
N ALA A 748 -2.93 40.03 -8.62
CA ALA A 748 -1.70 39.29 -8.89
C ALA A 748 -1.97 37.85 -9.37
N LEU A 749 -3.11 37.29 -9.01
CA LEU A 749 -3.55 35.94 -9.41
C LEU A 749 -4.62 35.94 -10.51
N GLY A 750 -4.78 37.05 -11.24
CA GLY A 750 -5.74 37.14 -12.35
C GLY A 750 -7.20 36.98 -11.93
N GLY A 751 -7.55 37.41 -10.71
CA GLY A 751 -8.86 37.27 -10.09
C GLY A 751 -9.10 35.93 -9.39
N ARG A 752 -8.12 35.02 -9.39
CA ARG A 752 -8.28 33.69 -8.80
C ARG A 752 -8.41 33.75 -7.28
N THR A 753 -9.40 33.05 -6.75
CA THR A 753 -9.66 32.80 -5.32
C THR A 753 -9.75 31.30 -5.05
N PHE A 754 -9.73 30.88 -3.79
CA PHE A 754 -9.59 29.47 -3.40
C PHE A 754 -10.66 29.02 -2.41
N ASP A 755 -11.00 27.72 -2.46
CA ASP A 755 -11.90 27.06 -1.51
C ASP A 755 -11.14 26.64 -0.23
N LEU A 756 -9.86 26.26 -0.40
CA LEU A 756 -8.96 25.86 0.67
C LEU A 756 -7.61 26.57 0.54
N ILE A 757 -7.10 27.10 1.65
CA ILE A 757 -5.72 27.60 1.72
C ILE A 757 -4.97 26.90 2.84
N GLU A 758 -3.82 26.31 2.52
CA GLU A 758 -2.92 25.70 3.51
C GLU A 758 -1.61 26.47 3.61
N SER A 759 -1.26 26.92 4.81
CA SER A 759 0.03 27.60 5.10
C SER A 759 0.52 27.24 6.50
N ILE A 760 1.28 26.15 6.57
CA ILE A 760 1.68 25.54 7.85
C ILE A 760 3.08 25.99 8.27
N GLY A 761 3.99 26.15 7.31
CA GLY A 761 5.43 26.31 7.57
C GLY A 761 5.99 27.72 7.40
N VAL A 762 5.19 28.73 7.03
CA VAL A 762 5.76 30.01 6.54
C VAL A 762 5.29 31.26 7.27
N LEU A 763 4.04 31.34 7.73
CA LEU A 763 3.51 32.58 8.32
C LEU A 763 4.32 33.06 9.53
N HIS A 764 4.78 32.13 10.38
CA HIS A 764 5.55 32.45 11.59
C HIS A 764 6.97 32.97 11.30
N HIS A 765 7.46 32.86 10.07
CA HIS A 765 8.74 33.45 9.63
C HIS A 765 8.60 34.87 9.06
N LEU A 766 7.37 35.37 8.88
CA LEU A 766 7.15 36.72 8.38
C LEU A 766 7.45 37.77 9.44
N ALA A 767 7.79 38.98 8.99
CA ALA A 767 7.95 40.12 9.89
C ALA A 767 6.63 40.59 10.53
N ASP A 768 5.52 40.44 9.80
CA ASP A 768 4.17 40.61 10.34
C ASP A 768 3.32 39.40 9.90
N PRO A 769 3.31 38.32 10.73
CA PRO A 769 2.54 37.12 10.41
C PRO A 769 1.04 37.36 10.29
N LEU A 770 0.49 38.31 11.05
CA LEU A 770 -0.94 38.66 10.98
C LEU A 770 -1.27 39.37 9.67
N ALA A 771 -0.41 40.25 9.17
CA ALA A 771 -0.55 40.83 7.83
C ALA A 771 -0.48 39.75 6.73
N GLY A 772 0.46 38.80 6.83
CA GLY A 772 0.52 37.66 5.92
C GLY A 772 -0.76 36.81 5.94
N TRP A 773 -1.31 36.54 7.13
CA TRP A 773 -2.59 35.85 7.26
C TRP A 773 -3.73 36.63 6.61
N ARG A 774 -3.82 37.96 6.82
CA ARG A 774 -4.81 38.81 6.13
C ARG A 774 -4.70 38.74 4.61
N LYS A 775 -3.48 38.69 4.06
CA LYS A 775 -3.25 38.52 2.61
C LYS A 775 -3.84 37.19 2.13
N LEU A 776 -3.53 36.08 2.78
CA LEU A 776 -4.10 34.78 2.42
C LEU A 776 -5.62 34.74 2.59
N LEU A 777 -6.17 35.31 3.67
CA LEU A 777 -7.61 35.37 3.91
C LEU A 777 -8.37 36.17 2.85
N SER A 778 -7.72 37.15 2.21
CA SER A 778 -8.29 37.91 1.09
C SER A 778 -8.50 37.06 -0.17
N LEU A 779 -7.74 35.97 -0.31
CA LEU A 779 -7.83 35.02 -1.42
C LEU A 779 -8.81 33.87 -1.15
N LEU A 780 -9.24 33.69 0.10
CA LEU A 780 -10.18 32.64 0.50
C LEU A 780 -11.62 33.07 0.23
N ARG A 781 -12.40 32.20 -0.41
CA ARG A 781 -13.83 32.41 -0.65
C ARG A 781 -14.63 32.40 0.68
N PRO A 782 -15.77 33.10 0.76
CA PRO A 782 -16.70 32.96 1.89
C PRO A 782 -17.06 31.48 2.11
N GLY A 783 -17.14 31.04 3.36
CA GLY A 783 -17.32 29.62 3.72
C GLY A 783 -16.11 28.71 3.46
N GLY A 784 -15.02 29.23 2.87
CA GLY A 784 -13.80 28.47 2.61
C GLY A 784 -13.00 28.12 3.87
N PHE A 785 -12.11 27.15 3.74
CA PHE A 785 -11.32 26.60 4.84
C PHE A 785 -9.86 27.03 4.77
N MET A 786 -9.21 27.15 5.93
CA MET A 786 -7.75 27.27 5.99
C MET A 786 -7.14 26.30 6.99
N ARG A 787 -5.95 25.81 6.65
CA ARG A 787 -5.09 25.04 7.56
C ARG A 787 -3.80 25.81 7.81
N LEU A 788 -3.50 26.08 9.07
CA LEU A 788 -2.43 26.99 9.47
C LEU A 788 -1.50 26.35 10.50
N GLY A 789 -0.29 26.89 10.62
CA GLY A 789 0.74 26.42 11.55
C GLY A 789 1.52 27.58 12.18
N PHE A 790 1.58 27.58 13.51
CA PHE A 790 2.34 28.55 14.31
C PHE A 790 3.09 27.84 15.43
N TYR A 791 4.29 28.30 15.78
CA TYR A 791 5.06 27.70 16.87
C TYR A 791 4.51 28.11 18.23
N SER A 792 4.51 27.15 19.17
CA SER A 792 4.16 27.39 20.56
C SER A 792 5.32 28.01 21.32
N ALA A 793 5.07 29.12 22.01
CA ALA A 793 6.03 29.72 22.93
C ALA A 793 6.34 28.83 24.16
N LEU A 794 5.42 27.93 24.53
CA LEU A 794 5.63 27.00 25.64
C LEU A 794 6.48 25.80 25.19
N ALA A 795 6.19 25.24 24.01
CA ALA A 795 6.91 24.08 23.50
C ALA A 795 8.31 24.44 22.97
N ARG A 796 8.50 25.65 22.40
CA ARG A 796 9.79 26.09 21.79
C ARG A 796 10.91 26.47 22.77
N LYS A 797 10.73 26.28 24.08
CA LYS A 797 11.72 26.73 25.08
C LYS A 797 13.10 26.12 24.88
N ASN A 798 13.16 24.85 24.47
CA ASN A 798 14.43 24.13 24.31
C ASN A 798 15.18 24.58 23.05
N GLU A 799 14.46 24.87 21.97
CA GLU A 799 15.01 25.43 20.74
C GLU A 799 15.50 26.85 20.96
N ILE A 800 14.74 27.68 21.68
CA ILE A 800 15.17 29.05 22.04
C ILE A 800 16.49 29.01 22.83
N ALA A 801 16.60 28.10 23.81
CA ALA A 801 17.83 27.93 24.57
C ALA A 801 19.02 27.47 23.69
N ALA A 802 18.76 26.59 22.71
CA ALA A 802 19.76 26.17 21.73
C ALA A 802 20.16 27.30 20.77
N GLN A 803 19.21 28.11 20.31
CA GLN A 803 19.46 29.31 19.50
C GLN A 803 20.29 30.35 20.28
N ASP A 804 20.02 30.55 21.58
CA ASP A 804 20.84 31.40 22.46
C ASP A 804 22.28 30.86 22.56
N PHE A 805 22.45 29.56 22.75
CA PHE A 805 23.76 28.91 22.76
C PHE A 805 24.52 29.15 21.45
N VAL A 806 23.87 28.91 20.31
CA VAL A 806 24.44 29.15 18.98
C VAL A 806 24.83 30.61 18.79
N ARG A 807 23.96 31.56 19.15
CA ARG A 807 24.27 33.00 19.07
C ARG A 807 25.50 33.37 19.89
N ASN A 808 25.61 32.87 21.12
CA ASN A 808 26.75 33.14 21.99
C ASN A 808 28.04 32.51 21.46
N LEU A 809 27.97 31.28 20.94
CA LEU A 809 29.10 30.58 20.36
C LEU A 809 29.62 31.31 19.11
N LEU A 810 28.74 31.70 18.18
CA LEU A 810 29.13 32.44 16.99
C LEU A 810 29.72 33.82 17.31
N ALA A 811 29.15 34.51 18.31
CA ALA A 811 29.66 35.80 18.76
C ALA A 811 31.11 35.70 19.28
N SER A 812 31.47 34.58 19.92
CA SER A 812 32.84 34.33 20.39
C SER A 812 33.89 34.27 19.27
N PHE A 813 33.46 34.02 18.02
CA PHE A 813 34.32 34.04 16.82
C PHE A 813 34.02 35.23 15.89
N GLY A 814 33.28 36.24 16.37
CA GLY A 814 32.96 37.46 15.61
C GLY A 814 31.94 37.28 14.49
N ARG A 815 31.10 36.24 14.52
CA ARG A 815 30.02 36.00 13.55
C ARG A 815 28.63 36.18 14.17
N LYS A 816 27.64 36.46 13.33
CA LYS A 816 26.21 36.48 13.71
C LYS A 816 25.49 35.27 13.11
N ALA A 817 24.43 34.80 13.75
CA ALA A 817 23.62 33.66 13.28
C ALA A 817 23.13 33.82 11.83
N LYS A 818 22.71 35.03 11.46
CA LYS A 818 22.25 35.36 10.10
C LYS A 818 23.32 35.18 9.00
N ASP A 819 24.59 35.25 9.40
CA ASP A 819 25.77 35.19 8.53
C ASP A 819 26.48 33.82 8.65
N ALA A 820 25.83 32.84 9.31
CA ALA A 820 26.42 31.52 9.56
C ALA A 820 26.61 30.73 8.27
N THR A 821 27.83 30.23 8.08
CA THR A 821 28.19 29.35 6.97
C THR A 821 27.79 27.90 7.28
N PRO A 822 27.74 26.99 6.28
CA PRO A 822 27.58 25.57 6.53
C PRO A 822 28.60 25.01 7.55
N GLU A 823 29.83 25.53 7.55
CA GLU A 823 30.86 25.12 8.50
C GLU A 823 30.55 25.58 9.93
N ASP A 824 30.02 26.79 10.08
CA ASP A 824 29.55 27.28 11.39
C ASP A 824 28.40 26.40 11.93
N ILE A 825 27.51 25.92 11.04
CA ILE A 825 26.44 24.97 11.41
C ILE A 825 27.03 23.66 11.94
N ARG A 826 27.94 23.04 11.19
CA ARG A 826 28.63 21.80 11.62
C ARG A 826 29.31 21.98 12.95
N ARG A 827 30.04 23.09 13.13
CA ARG A 827 30.77 23.37 14.37
C ARG A 827 29.83 23.51 15.57
N CYS A 828 28.78 24.30 15.46
CA CYS A 828 27.81 24.47 16.55
C CYS A 828 27.15 23.13 16.92
N ARG A 829 26.81 22.33 15.90
CA ARG A 829 26.28 20.98 16.11
C ARG A 829 27.26 20.11 16.91
N GLN A 830 28.54 20.09 16.54
CA GLN A 830 29.55 19.31 17.26
C GLN A 830 29.68 19.74 18.72
N GLU A 831 29.68 21.04 19.00
CA GLU A 831 29.71 21.56 20.37
C GLU A 831 28.50 21.11 21.20
N MET A 832 27.29 21.11 20.61
CA MET A 832 26.07 20.62 21.27
C MET A 832 26.10 19.10 21.52
N MET A 833 26.76 18.33 20.65
CA MET A 833 26.89 16.87 20.75
C MET A 833 27.98 16.40 21.72
N THR A 834 28.76 17.31 22.31
CA THR A 834 29.76 16.96 23.33
C THR A 834 29.11 16.38 24.58
N ALA A 835 29.83 15.52 25.32
CA ALA A 835 29.30 14.89 26.52
C ALA A 835 28.83 15.89 27.59
N GLY A 836 29.47 17.06 27.68
CA GLY A 836 29.09 18.12 28.61
C GLY A 836 27.78 18.83 28.24
N ASN A 837 27.45 18.91 26.95
CA ASN A 837 26.30 19.67 26.44
C ASN A 837 25.12 18.80 26.03
N ALA A 838 25.34 17.54 25.63
CA ALA A 838 24.31 16.68 25.04
C ALA A 838 23.09 16.47 25.96
N GLY A 839 23.29 16.47 27.29
CA GLY A 839 22.21 16.40 28.25
C GLY A 839 21.27 17.62 28.20
N ALA A 840 21.82 18.82 28.04
CA ALA A 840 21.07 20.08 27.97
C ALA A 840 20.29 20.22 26.65
N PHE A 841 20.84 19.66 25.56
CA PHE A 841 20.24 19.79 24.22
C PHE A 841 19.51 18.52 23.74
N ARG A 842 19.16 17.60 24.64
CA ARG A 842 18.59 16.29 24.29
C ARG A 842 17.43 16.37 23.29
N GLN A 843 16.50 17.30 23.49
CA GLN A 843 15.34 17.44 22.60
C GLN A 843 15.75 17.85 21.19
N VAL A 844 16.60 18.86 21.06
CA VAL A 844 17.15 19.31 19.77
C VAL A 844 17.95 18.19 19.10
N LEU A 845 18.78 17.46 19.85
CA LEU A 845 19.57 16.33 19.33
C LEU A 845 18.72 15.14 18.87
N SER A 846 17.48 15.04 19.34
CA SER A 846 16.50 14.04 18.88
C SER A 846 15.61 14.53 17.74
N ALA A 847 15.63 15.83 17.43
CA ALA A 847 14.87 16.40 16.33
C ALA A 847 15.51 16.01 15.00
N ARG A 848 14.70 15.55 14.05
CA ARG A 848 15.15 15.24 12.68
C ARG A 848 15.85 16.44 12.04
N ASP A 849 15.30 17.63 12.26
CA ASP A 849 15.76 18.88 11.70
C ASP A 849 17.23 19.16 12.03
N PHE A 850 17.74 18.64 13.15
CA PHE A 850 19.14 18.77 13.51
C PHE A 850 20.07 18.10 12.49
N TYR A 851 19.62 17.11 11.72
CA TYR A 851 20.45 16.20 10.90
C TYR A 851 20.53 16.54 9.42
N THR A 852 20.00 17.68 8.96
CA THR A 852 20.20 18.22 7.61
C THR A 852 20.62 19.68 7.68
N ALA A 853 21.33 20.21 6.68
CA ALA A 853 21.88 21.56 6.77
C ALA A 853 20.82 22.67 6.69
N SER A 854 19.83 22.50 5.80
CA SER A 854 18.71 23.42 5.67
C SER A 854 17.81 23.41 6.92
N GLU A 855 17.34 22.23 7.36
CA GLU A 855 16.47 22.14 8.54
C GLU A 855 17.20 22.58 9.82
N CYS A 856 18.49 22.26 9.97
CA CYS A 856 19.25 22.65 11.17
C CYS A 856 19.47 24.17 11.19
N ARG A 857 19.63 24.80 10.02
CA ARG A 857 19.69 26.26 9.90
C ARG A 857 18.39 26.88 10.36
N ASP A 858 17.25 26.38 9.87
CA ASP A 858 15.94 26.90 10.23
C ASP A 858 15.64 26.70 11.73
N LEU A 859 16.07 25.57 12.30
CA LEU A 859 15.90 25.27 13.72
C LEU A 859 16.73 26.20 14.63
N LEU A 860 18.00 26.47 14.28
CA LEU A 860 18.98 27.02 15.24
C LEU A 860 19.60 28.36 14.86
N PHE A 861 19.57 28.74 13.59
CA PHE A 861 20.28 29.93 13.07
C PHE A 861 19.33 30.98 12.52
N HIS A 862 18.03 30.69 12.52
CA HIS A 862 17.02 31.56 11.95
C HIS A 862 16.90 32.88 12.72
N VAL A 863 16.75 33.98 11.98
CA VAL A 863 16.80 35.35 12.52
C VAL A 863 15.43 35.83 12.98
N GLN A 864 14.36 35.23 12.45
CA GLN A 864 13.00 35.72 12.56
C GLN A 864 11.98 34.59 12.73
N GLU A 865 11.88 34.06 13.94
CA GLU A 865 10.87 33.05 14.30
C GLU A 865 9.90 33.68 15.31
N ASN A 866 8.61 33.71 14.98
CA ASN A 866 7.56 34.19 15.88
C ASN A 866 6.90 33.02 16.60
N CYS A 867 6.92 33.04 17.94
CA CYS A 867 6.23 32.08 18.78
C CYS A 867 4.96 32.69 19.39
N TYR A 868 3.93 31.86 19.58
CA TYR A 868 2.61 32.29 20.01
C TYR A 868 2.12 31.52 21.23
N THR A 869 1.17 32.13 21.93
CA THR A 869 0.34 31.47 22.93
C THR A 869 -1.07 31.31 22.38
N LEU A 870 -1.80 30.29 22.85
CA LEU A 870 -3.19 30.07 22.45
C LEU A 870 -4.12 31.26 22.74
N PRO A 871 -3.98 32.02 23.86
CA PRO A 871 -4.70 33.27 24.06
C PRO A 871 -4.44 34.33 22.97
N GLN A 872 -3.20 34.50 22.51
CA GLN A 872 -2.90 35.41 21.39
C GLN A 872 -3.53 34.93 20.08
N LEU A 873 -3.50 33.63 19.81
CA LEU A 873 -4.19 33.07 18.63
C LEU A 873 -5.71 33.30 18.71
N LYS A 874 -6.31 33.20 19.90
CA LYS A 874 -7.73 33.49 20.13
C LYS A 874 -8.08 34.93 19.73
N GLU A 875 -7.25 35.90 20.09
CA GLU A 875 -7.41 37.30 19.67
C GLU A 875 -7.30 37.47 18.16
N TYR A 876 -6.36 36.77 17.51
CA TYR A 876 -6.20 36.84 16.06
C TYR A 876 -7.39 36.25 15.31
N LEU A 877 -7.93 35.11 15.75
CA LEU A 877 -9.14 34.53 15.18
C LEU A 877 -10.32 35.50 15.25
N ALA A 878 -10.49 36.17 16.39
CA ALA A 878 -11.54 37.18 16.59
C ALA A 878 -11.34 38.41 15.68
N GLN A 879 -10.11 38.94 15.59
CA GLN A 879 -9.79 40.08 14.74
C GLN A 879 -9.99 39.79 13.24
N LEU A 880 -9.75 38.55 12.82
CA LEU A 880 -9.89 38.11 11.42
C LEU A 880 -11.29 37.63 11.07
N GLY A 881 -12.18 37.46 12.06
CA GLY A 881 -13.54 36.98 11.84
C GLY A 881 -13.60 35.54 11.31
N VAL A 882 -12.68 34.68 11.76
CA VAL A 882 -12.61 33.26 11.38
C VAL A 882 -12.94 32.36 12.56
N SER A 883 -13.58 31.22 12.30
CA SER A 883 -14.00 30.26 13.32
C SER A 883 -13.04 29.07 13.39
N LEU A 884 -12.59 28.69 14.59
CA LEU A 884 -11.78 27.49 14.80
C LEU A 884 -12.63 26.23 14.59
N ILE A 885 -12.09 25.27 13.84
CA ILE A 885 -12.69 23.95 13.64
C ILE A 885 -12.04 22.92 14.57
N GLY A 886 -10.72 22.97 14.73
CA GLY A 886 -9.97 22.07 15.62
C GLY A 886 -8.49 21.94 15.27
N PHE A 887 -7.74 21.28 16.14
CA PHE A 887 -6.31 21.00 15.99
C PHE A 887 -6.04 19.65 15.32
N SER A 888 -4.97 19.57 14.52
CA SER A 888 -4.46 18.32 13.94
C SER A 888 -3.30 17.78 14.79
N LEU A 889 -3.62 17.02 15.83
CA LEU A 889 -2.65 16.43 16.77
C LEU A 889 -2.70 14.89 16.77
N ASP A 890 -1.76 14.29 17.47
CA ASP A 890 -1.75 12.84 17.71
C ASP A 890 -3.04 12.40 18.44
N PRO A 891 -3.70 11.30 18.01
CA PRO A 891 -4.92 10.81 18.63
C PRO A 891 -4.83 10.58 20.15
N ASP A 892 -3.66 10.21 20.67
CA ASP A 892 -3.47 9.99 22.11
C ASP A 892 -3.51 11.32 22.87
N ILE A 893 -2.96 12.39 22.29
CA ILE A 893 -3.06 13.76 22.84
C ILE A 893 -4.53 14.20 22.84
N MET A 894 -5.24 14.00 21.73
CA MET A 894 -6.65 14.34 21.60
C MET A 894 -7.53 13.58 22.61
N ALA A 895 -7.22 12.30 22.87
CA ALA A 895 -7.91 11.48 23.86
C ALA A 895 -7.65 11.97 25.30
N ARG A 896 -6.40 12.31 25.63
CA ARG A 896 -6.05 12.88 26.95
C ARG A 896 -6.71 14.24 27.19
N TYR A 897 -6.77 15.09 26.16
CA TYR A 897 -7.51 16.35 26.23
C TYR A 897 -8.99 16.11 26.52
N ALA A 898 -9.65 15.21 25.78
CA ALA A 898 -11.07 14.89 25.97
C ALA A 898 -11.37 14.31 27.36
N GLN A 899 -10.44 13.58 27.97
CA GLN A 899 -10.57 13.11 29.36
C GLN A 899 -10.51 14.25 30.38
N GLN A 900 -9.67 15.26 30.13
CA GLN A 900 -9.52 16.40 31.02
C GLN A 900 -10.67 17.41 30.87
N PHE A 901 -11.20 17.59 29.67
CA PHE A 901 -12.25 18.56 29.34
C PHE A 901 -13.45 17.90 28.64
N PRO A 902 -14.23 17.05 29.33
CA PRO A 902 -15.33 16.30 28.72
C PRO A 902 -16.47 17.18 28.19
N ASP A 903 -16.61 18.41 28.72
CA ASP A 903 -17.64 19.36 28.31
C ASP A 903 -17.28 20.10 26.99
N ASP A 904 -16.01 20.10 26.58
CA ASP A 904 -15.56 20.61 25.28
C ASP A 904 -15.45 19.47 24.26
N SER A 905 -16.60 18.86 23.94
CA SER A 905 -16.65 17.71 23.01
C SER A 905 -16.13 18.02 21.60
N ALA A 906 -16.24 19.29 21.17
CA ALA A 906 -15.73 19.76 19.89
C ALA A 906 -14.22 20.01 19.90
N GLN A 907 -13.62 20.15 21.09
CA GLN A 907 -12.20 20.44 21.30
C GLN A 907 -11.75 21.75 20.63
N THR A 908 -12.62 22.76 20.72
CA THR A 908 -12.43 24.06 20.06
C THR A 908 -12.19 25.21 21.05
N ASP A 909 -12.20 24.94 22.36
CA ASP A 909 -11.95 25.98 23.35
C ASP A 909 -10.44 26.22 23.54
N LEU A 910 -9.96 27.38 23.10
CA LEU A 910 -8.55 27.75 23.20
C LEU A 910 -8.08 28.00 24.64
N ASP A 911 -8.96 28.35 25.57
CA ASP A 911 -8.58 28.53 26.98
C ASP A 911 -8.34 27.16 27.63
N ASN A 912 -9.17 26.18 27.32
CA ASN A 912 -8.98 24.80 27.77
C ASN A 912 -7.70 24.20 27.17
N TRP A 913 -7.45 24.40 25.87
CA TRP A 913 -6.18 23.99 25.24
C TRP A 913 -4.97 24.67 25.87
N HIS A 914 -5.07 25.95 26.24
CA HIS A 914 -3.99 26.66 26.92
C HIS A 914 -3.69 26.08 28.30
N LEU A 915 -4.73 25.75 29.07
CA LEU A 915 -4.60 25.07 30.35
C LEU A 915 -3.98 23.67 30.18
N PHE A 916 -4.41 22.93 29.16
CA PHE A 916 -3.86 21.61 28.83
C PHE A 916 -2.37 21.68 28.52
N GLU A 917 -1.96 22.59 27.62
CA GLU A 917 -0.57 22.80 27.22
C GLU A 917 0.30 23.25 28.39
N THR A 918 -0.22 24.10 29.28
CA THR A 918 0.52 24.55 30.46
C THR A 918 0.92 23.37 31.37
N GLY A 919 0.03 22.37 31.51
CA GLY A 919 0.34 21.12 32.23
C GLY A 919 1.13 20.10 31.40
N ASN A 920 1.18 20.27 30.07
CA ASN A 920 1.81 19.35 29.12
C ASN A 920 2.58 20.15 28.06
N PRO A 921 3.75 20.76 28.38
CA PRO A 921 4.41 21.73 27.50
C PRO A 921 4.80 21.18 26.12
N ASP A 922 5.00 19.87 25.98
CA ASP A 922 5.36 19.22 24.72
C ASP A 922 4.15 18.94 23.80
N THR A 923 2.92 19.29 24.21
CA THR A 923 1.68 19.04 23.44
C THR A 923 1.79 19.53 22.00
N PHE A 924 2.39 20.70 21.81
CA PHE A 924 2.57 21.35 20.50
C PHE A 924 4.04 21.44 20.10
N ALA A 925 4.87 20.44 20.46
CA ALA A 925 6.29 20.37 20.12
C ALA A 925 6.57 20.48 18.61
N GLY A 926 5.63 20.04 17.77
CA GLY A 926 5.64 20.35 16.34
C GLY A 926 5.22 21.81 16.11
N MET A 927 3.91 22.04 16.02
CA MET A 927 3.30 23.36 15.85
C MET A 927 1.84 23.33 16.31
N TYR A 928 1.24 24.49 16.55
CA TYR A 928 -0.22 24.67 16.50
C TYR A 928 -0.71 24.46 15.06
N GLN A 929 -0.89 23.21 14.62
CA GLN A 929 -1.55 22.92 13.35
C GLN A 929 -3.07 22.88 13.55
N PHE A 930 -3.79 23.85 12.99
CA PHE A 930 -5.24 23.95 13.19
C PHE A 930 -5.98 24.37 11.93
N TRP A 931 -7.29 24.12 11.95
CA TRP A 931 -8.23 24.41 10.89
C TRP A 931 -9.17 25.54 11.27
N VAL A 932 -9.44 26.44 10.34
CA VAL A 932 -10.42 27.51 10.49
C VAL A 932 -11.35 27.60 9.28
N GLN A 933 -12.53 28.17 9.49
CA GLN A 933 -13.47 28.54 8.42
C GLN A 933 -13.66 30.07 8.39
N LYS A 934 -13.68 30.64 7.19
CA LYS A 934 -14.08 32.03 6.98
C LYS A 934 -15.61 32.14 6.96
N ALA A 935 -16.12 33.12 7.68
CA ALA A 935 -17.54 33.40 7.78
C ALA A 935 -18.22 33.68 6.43
#